data_AF-A0A2G8MT70-F1
#
_entry.id   AF-A0A2G8MT70-F1
#
_cell.length_a   1.000
_cell.length_b   1.000
_cell.length_c   1.000
_cell.angle_alpha   90.00
_cell.angle_beta   90.00
_cell.angle_gamma   90.00
#
_symmetry.space_group_name_H-M   'P 1'
#
loop_
_entity.id
_entity.type
_entity.pdbx_description
1 polymer ?
#
loop_
_entity_poly.entity_id
_entity_poly.type
_entity_poly.pdbx_seq_one_letter_code
_entity_poly.pdbx_strand_id
1 'polypeptide(L)'
;MAQDETIKFGKSFRDAGGTLHTNEGVWTRAPAPDRASLSPLPPLTGSGYGGWGLDAGRPRGTGGPSPFAREKGWRTVFGEELESVNNGHADEYAPALQQLPAQIGAERAAIDQQAIAGAGGNPGRHAELRQQLNTTSLQQKRAEYLQVAPVATGFYGALPFYKRYDSFASRLNDDGAFPIGTSAEEWGRRVWETYGASVDAAYRLHIAAQKFQALAADLPEMARQVDEAELAQPVVDLPRAIERRAGQIHQEQQICFDCLPNFLQHQVAQSTPTQENDTLTQRLSAYANATNALIAAKQAEVPAFSESNPNIVGPLSKPQVEALQHLADEQATRRAGMLWADYHRALALTESIRYLQQFSAAMANLSQRALVVEQLLARLEAERAAAEEAARQQAEAERIAAEEAARQQAEAERIAAEEAARRQADAARQSISYINDTLTAASATAFIPIGAATFAGELAPAAVRAAIIAAIGRLATPAVASTNPLLVAVLSAVWPSTLGYAERRYLISTPLSSLAPPGGPDLDTLALSSASIDLPYLLAGSEEESGIGLYVVPGGKPVAVRAATFDTERQVYSLALENPQRILTWTPASPPGGDEGSSTSLPPAPPGTIVYTGSSLRPVSNETEGYPALDLLDQERLIITFPIDSGLPPILVVFKSPRFEAGTSIGQGVQVTETWRAQAANREGAPIPAQIADLLRGVEFRNFDAFRRRFWKSVANDPELSKQFSERDLVRMRKNGNAPLVNDEDIYMSQMTFAIHHVLPISEGGGVYDLSNLRIVTPKVHNTIHYGEKP
;
A
#
# COMPACT_ATOMS: atom_id res chain seq x y z
N MET A 1 -8.48 -19.50 -6.18
CA MET A 1 -9.43 -18.38 -6.24
C MET A 1 -9.90 -18.15 -4.81
N ALA A 2 -9.59 -17.07 -4.10
CA ALA A 2 -9.02 -15.79 -4.48
C ALA A 2 -8.07 -15.30 -3.37
N GLN A 3 -7.01 -14.59 -3.80
CA GLN A 3 -6.15 -13.75 -2.97
C GLN A 3 -6.85 -12.40 -2.74
N ASP A 4 -6.47 -11.71 -1.65
CA ASP A 4 -6.73 -10.29 -1.37
C ASP A 4 -8.16 -9.80 -1.14
N GLU A 5 -8.82 -10.34 -0.11
CA GLU A 5 -9.75 -9.51 0.68
C GLU A 5 -9.20 -9.31 2.09
N THR A 6 -8.93 -8.05 2.43
CA THR A 6 -8.71 -7.61 3.81
C THR A 6 -9.98 -7.90 4.60
N ILE A 7 -10.02 -9.04 5.30
CA ILE A 7 -11.09 -9.37 6.24
C ILE A 7 -11.01 -8.35 7.40
N LYS A 8 -11.79 -7.26 7.30
CA LYS A 8 -11.84 -6.17 8.28
C LYS A 8 -12.63 -6.58 9.52
N PHE A 9 -11.97 -6.97 10.60
CA PHE A 9 -12.52 -7.23 11.95
C PHE A 9 -13.81 -6.40 12.24
N GLY A 10 -14.93 -7.07 12.54
CA GLY A 10 -16.25 -6.46 12.80
C GLY A 10 -17.24 -6.34 11.61
N LYS A 11 -16.88 -6.67 10.36
CA LYS A 11 -17.78 -6.54 9.19
C LYS A 11 -18.85 -7.64 9.10
N SER A 12 -20.08 -7.20 8.82
CA SER A 12 -21.24 -8.06 8.59
C SER A 12 -21.31 -8.60 7.15
N PHE A 13 -21.66 -9.88 6.93
CA PHE A 13 -21.98 -10.49 5.63
C PHE A 13 -23.22 -11.40 5.75
N ARG A 14 -23.92 -11.76 4.66
CA ARG A 14 -25.13 -12.61 4.72
C ARG A 14 -24.95 -13.98 4.06
N ASP A 15 -25.54 -15.02 4.65
CA ASP A 15 -25.65 -16.34 4.00
C ASP A 15 -26.94 -16.51 3.18
N ALA A 16 -27.05 -17.66 2.51
CA ALA A 16 -28.18 -18.04 1.65
C ALA A 16 -29.54 -18.14 2.38
N GLY A 17 -29.55 -18.13 3.73
CA GLY A 17 -30.76 -18.07 4.56
C GLY A 17 -31.13 -16.65 5.02
N GLY A 18 -30.39 -15.62 4.59
CA GLY A 18 -30.63 -14.22 4.95
C GLY A 18 -30.00 -13.79 6.28
N THR A 19 -29.14 -14.63 6.88
CA THR A 19 -28.57 -14.43 8.22
C THR A 19 -27.35 -13.50 8.19
N LEU A 20 -27.27 -12.52 9.10
CA LEU A 20 -26.16 -11.57 9.21
C LEU A 20 -25.02 -12.13 10.09
N HIS A 21 -23.87 -12.41 9.48
CA HIS A 21 -22.63 -12.89 10.09
C HIS A 21 -21.69 -11.73 10.33
N THR A 22 -21.15 -11.54 11.53
CA THR A 22 -19.91 -10.74 11.68
C THR A 22 -18.71 -11.64 11.40
N ASN A 23 -17.65 -11.11 10.82
CA ASN A 23 -16.37 -11.81 10.70
C ASN A 23 -15.65 -12.04 12.06
N GLU A 24 -16.25 -11.61 13.16
CA GLU A 24 -15.94 -12.05 14.53
C GLU A 24 -16.59 -13.41 14.87
N GLY A 25 -17.34 -14.03 13.95
CA GLY A 25 -17.97 -15.33 14.17
C GLY A 25 -19.21 -15.30 15.06
N VAL A 26 -19.80 -14.12 15.31
CA VAL A 26 -21.01 -13.96 16.13
C VAL A 26 -22.19 -13.61 15.25
N TRP A 27 -23.30 -14.34 15.44
CA TRP A 27 -24.61 -13.97 14.93
C TRP A 27 -25.02 -12.63 15.54
N THR A 28 -25.26 -11.63 14.70
CA THR A 28 -25.88 -10.39 15.16
C THR A 28 -27.35 -10.43 14.78
N ARG A 29 -28.16 -11.08 15.62
CA ARG A 29 -29.61 -10.85 15.67
C ARG A 29 -29.91 -9.89 16.83
N ALA A 30 -31.07 -9.22 16.79
CA ALA A 30 -31.52 -8.38 17.90
C ALA A 30 -31.61 -9.12 19.26
N PRO A 31 -31.97 -10.42 19.29
CA PRO A 31 -31.67 -11.33 20.41
C PRO A 31 -30.32 -12.03 20.25
N ALA A 32 -29.71 -12.45 21.38
CA ALA A 32 -28.50 -13.26 21.39
C ALA A 32 -28.63 -14.50 20.46
N PRO A 33 -27.55 -14.92 19.76
CA PRO A 33 -27.52 -15.98 18.75
C PRO A 33 -28.28 -17.26 19.11
N ASP A 34 -28.23 -17.58 20.40
CA ASP A 34 -28.61 -18.82 21.07
C ASP A 34 -29.86 -18.65 21.93
N ARG A 35 -30.71 -17.64 21.66
CA ARG A 35 -31.89 -17.38 22.48
C ARG A 35 -33.14 -17.17 21.64
N ALA A 36 -34.03 -18.16 21.66
CA ALA A 36 -35.41 -17.95 21.30
C ALA A 36 -36.06 -16.95 22.27
N SER A 37 -36.88 -16.03 21.76
CA SER A 37 -37.57 -15.04 22.59
C SER A 37 -38.47 -15.72 23.60
N LEU A 38 -38.36 -15.31 24.87
CA LEU A 38 -39.21 -15.81 25.95
C LEU A 38 -40.38 -14.86 26.19
N SER A 39 -41.60 -15.30 25.85
CA SER A 39 -42.82 -14.56 26.23
C SER A 39 -43.14 -14.83 27.70
N PRO A 40 -43.32 -13.79 28.54
CA PRO A 40 -43.73 -13.98 29.93
C PRO A 40 -45.07 -14.71 30.02
N LEU A 41 -45.21 -15.65 30.96
CA LEU A 41 -46.52 -16.22 31.27
C LEU A 41 -47.31 -15.24 32.16
N PRO A 42 -48.60 -15.01 31.90
CA PRO A 42 -49.42 -14.09 32.69
C PRO A 42 -49.51 -14.55 34.17
N PRO A 43 -49.65 -13.62 35.14
CA PRO A 43 -49.94 -13.97 36.51
C PRO A 43 -51.32 -14.64 36.58
N LEU A 44 -51.35 -15.95 36.76
CA LEU A 44 -52.60 -16.71 36.73
C LEU A 44 -53.32 -16.60 38.09
N THR A 45 -54.41 -15.84 38.11
CA THR A 45 -55.49 -15.95 39.10
C THR A 45 -56.52 -16.98 38.60
N GLY A 46 -56.34 -18.25 38.95
CA GLY A 46 -57.31 -19.30 38.57
C GLY A 46 -56.72 -20.70 38.64
N SER A 47 -57.46 -21.61 39.28
CA SER A 47 -57.10 -22.99 39.64
C SER A 47 -56.95 -23.96 38.45
N GLY A 48 -56.10 -23.63 37.48
CA GLY A 48 -55.86 -24.47 36.29
C GLY A 48 -54.42 -24.52 35.78
N TYR A 49 -53.53 -23.63 36.22
CA TYR A 49 -52.11 -23.62 35.87
C TYR A 49 -51.23 -23.16 37.05
N GLY A 50 -51.55 -23.65 38.26
CA GLY A 50 -50.83 -23.33 39.49
C GLY A 50 -50.86 -24.52 40.47
N GLY A 51 -49.68 -24.89 40.96
CA GLY A 51 -49.41 -26.11 41.73
C GLY A 51 -48.63 -27.08 40.85
N TRP A 52 -47.32 -27.20 40.89
CA TRP A 52 -46.47 -27.29 42.07
C TRP A 52 -45.07 -26.77 41.77
N GLY A 53 -44.60 -25.87 42.60
CA GLY A 53 -43.17 -25.69 42.87
C GLY A 53 -43.01 -25.64 44.38
N LEU A 54 -41.85 -26.12 44.85
CA LEU A 54 -41.35 -26.13 46.22
C LEU A 54 -41.61 -27.45 46.95
N ASP A 55 -40.53 -28.19 47.17
CA ASP A 55 -40.39 -29.50 47.81
C ASP A 55 -41.32 -29.75 49.01
N ALA A 56 -42.46 -30.41 48.77
CA ALA A 56 -43.16 -31.24 49.74
C ALA A 56 -44.22 -32.06 49.00
N GLY A 57 -43.85 -33.25 48.53
CA GLY A 57 -44.85 -34.32 48.52
C GLY A 57 -45.42 -34.45 49.93
N ARG A 58 -46.70 -34.83 50.06
CA ARG A 58 -47.24 -35.29 51.35
C ARG A 58 -46.21 -36.23 52.01
N PRO A 59 -45.97 -36.16 53.34
CA PRO A 59 -45.06 -37.09 54.01
C PRO A 59 -45.31 -38.52 53.51
N ARG A 60 -44.25 -39.24 53.13
CA ARG A 60 -44.37 -40.65 52.69
C ARG A 60 -45.24 -41.38 53.73
N GLY A 61 -46.44 -41.80 53.32
CA GLY A 61 -47.41 -42.50 54.19
C GLY A 61 -48.69 -41.73 54.59
N THR A 62 -48.97 -40.52 54.10
CA THR A 62 -50.18 -39.74 54.52
C THR A 62 -51.26 -39.57 53.45
N GLY A 63 -51.16 -40.30 52.34
CA GLY A 63 -52.27 -40.53 51.42
C GLY A 63 -52.77 -41.95 51.59
N GLY A 64 -53.97 -42.14 52.13
CA GLY A 64 -54.67 -43.42 52.00
C GLY A 64 -54.81 -43.80 50.53
N PRO A 65 -54.94 -45.09 50.19
CA PRO A 65 -54.97 -45.54 48.81
C PRO A 65 -56.16 -44.87 48.09
N SER A 66 -55.85 -43.98 47.13
CA SER A 66 -56.86 -43.39 46.25
C SER A 66 -57.33 -44.48 45.27
N PRO A 67 -58.66 -44.69 45.11
CA PRO A 67 -59.17 -45.62 44.10
C PRO A 67 -59.09 -45.08 42.66
N PHE A 68 -58.60 -43.86 42.43
CA PHE A 68 -58.76 -43.14 41.15
C PHE A 68 -57.47 -42.73 40.41
N ALA A 69 -56.31 -43.35 40.67
CA ALA A 69 -55.17 -43.22 39.76
C ALA A 69 -54.25 -44.44 39.83
N ARG A 70 -54.55 -45.47 39.05
CA ARG A 70 -53.60 -46.57 38.78
C ARG A 70 -52.62 -46.24 37.66
N GLU A 71 -52.92 -45.23 36.84
CA GLU A 71 -52.08 -44.78 35.74
C GLU A 71 -51.34 -43.50 36.14
N LYS A 72 -50.03 -43.47 35.93
CA LYS A 72 -49.23 -42.25 36.11
C LYS A 72 -49.73 -41.20 35.12
N GLY A 73 -50.01 -39.99 35.60
CA GLY A 73 -50.38 -38.89 34.72
C GLY A 73 -49.27 -38.59 33.71
N TRP A 74 -49.62 -38.14 32.50
CA TRP A 74 -48.66 -37.91 31.42
C TRP A 74 -47.49 -37.01 31.83
N ARG A 75 -47.71 -36.06 32.75
CA ARG A 75 -46.66 -35.16 33.27
C ARG A 75 -45.60 -35.89 34.09
N THR A 76 -46.02 -36.87 34.88
CA THR A 76 -45.11 -37.71 35.68
C THR A 76 -44.31 -38.63 34.78
N VAL A 77 -44.97 -39.27 33.80
CA VAL A 77 -44.29 -40.15 32.83
C VAL A 77 -43.26 -39.36 32.02
N PHE A 78 -43.64 -38.18 31.52
CA PHE A 78 -42.75 -37.33 30.73
C PHE A 78 -41.57 -36.78 31.55
N GLY A 79 -41.79 -36.48 32.83
CA GLY A 79 -40.71 -36.08 33.75
C GLY A 79 -39.72 -37.23 34.02
N GLU A 80 -40.23 -38.44 34.24
CA GLU A 80 -39.41 -39.65 34.42
C GLU A 80 -38.62 -40.00 33.13
N GLU A 81 -39.23 -39.84 31.96
CA GLU A 81 -38.54 -40.00 30.66
C GLU A 81 -37.41 -38.98 30.48
N LEU A 82 -37.66 -37.71 30.80
CA LEU A 82 -36.65 -36.65 30.74
C LEU A 82 -35.45 -36.97 31.64
N GLU A 83 -35.74 -37.37 32.88
CA GLU A 83 -34.71 -37.75 33.84
C GLU A 83 -33.94 -38.99 33.36
N SER A 84 -34.64 -39.99 32.82
CA SER A 84 -34.01 -41.19 32.26
C SER A 84 -33.07 -40.88 31.08
N VAL A 85 -33.48 -39.99 30.16
CA VAL A 85 -32.65 -39.59 29.01
C VAL A 85 -31.40 -38.84 29.49
N ASN A 86 -31.57 -37.90 30.42
CA ASN A 86 -30.45 -37.14 30.98
C ASN A 86 -29.46 -38.03 31.73
N ASN A 87 -29.95 -38.95 32.56
CA ASN A 87 -29.10 -39.89 33.29
C ASN A 87 -28.38 -40.85 32.33
N GLY A 88 -29.06 -41.33 31.28
CA GLY A 88 -28.46 -42.17 30.25
C GLY A 88 -27.25 -41.51 29.58
N HIS A 89 -27.38 -40.25 29.15
CA HIS A 89 -26.26 -39.50 28.57
C HIS A 89 -25.20 -39.13 29.62
N ALA A 90 -25.58 -38.82 30.86
CA ALA A 90 -24.61 -38.57 31.92
C ALA A 90 -23.72 -39.80 32.16
N ASP A 91 -24.30 -40.99 32.20
CA ASP A 91 -23.57 -42.26 32.34
C ASP A 91 -22.71 -42.58 31.10
N GLU A 92 -23.24 -42.31 29.90
CA GLU A 92 -22.52 -42.50 28.63
C GLU A 92 -21.26 -41.62 28.55
N TYR A 93 -21.36 -40.36 28.95
CA TYR A 93 -20.26 -39.40 28.87
C TYR A 93 -19.35 -39.37 30.10
N ALA A 94 -19.75 -39.96 31.23
CA ALA A 94 -18.95 -39.99 32.46
C ALA A 94 -17.51 -40.50 32.25
N PRO A 95 -17.24 -41.59 31.50
CA PRO A 95 -15.87 -42.04 31.22
C PRO A 95 -15.06 -41.01 30.41
N ALA A 96 -15.68 -40.38 29.41
CA ALA A 96 -15.01 -39.37 28.58
C ALA A 96 -14.64 -38.12 29.40
N LEU A 97 -15.52 -37.70 30.31
CA LEU A 97 -15.27 -36.58 31.22
C LEU A 97 -14.20 -36.90 32.27
N GLN A 98 -14.18 -38.11 32.82
CA GLN A 98 -13.10 -38.53 33.73
C GLN A 98 -11.73 -38.55 33.04
N GLN A 99 -11.67 -38.95 31.77
CA GLN A 99 -10.43 -39.00 30.99
C GLN A 99 -10.01 -37.65 30.41
N LEU A 100 -10.87 -36.63 30.46
CA LEU A 100 -10.64 -35.37 29.79
C LEU A 100 -9.33 -34.66 30.17
N PRO A 101 -8.92 -34.59 31.46
CA PRO A 101 -7.62 -34.00 31.80
C PRO A 101 -6.44 -34.74 31.16
N ALA A 102 -6.51 -36.08 31.08
CA ALA A 102 -5.50 -36.90 30.43
C ALA A 102 -5.49 -36.68 28.91
N GLN A 103 -6.66 -36.52 28.29
CA GLN A 103 -6.77 -36.21 26.85
C GLN A 103 -6.19 -34.84 26.52
N ILE A 104 -6.42 -33.82 27.37
CA ILE A 104 -5.80 -32.49 27.22
C ILE A 104 -4.28 -32.59 27.34
N GLY A 105 -3.78 -33.34 28.33
CA GLY A 105 -2.35 -33.59 28.49
C GLY A 105 -1.72 -34.29 27.28
N ALA A 106 -2.40 -35.31 26.74
CA ALA A 106 -1.96 -36.03 25.55
C ALA A 106 -1.93 -35.14 24.30
N GLU A 107 -2.91 -34.25 24.15
CA GLU A 107 -2.94 -33.30 23.03
C GLU A 107 -1.81 -32.26 23.11
N ARG A 108 -1.56 -31.70 24.30
CA ARG A 108 -0.40 -30.82 24.54
C ARG A 108 0.92 -31.54 24.22
N ALA A 109 1.06 -32.80 24.64
CA ALA A 109 2.24 -33.60 24.36
C ALA A 109 2.39 -33.91 22.87
N ALA A 110 1.28 -34.18 22.15
CA ALA A 110 1.32 -34.43 20.71
C ALA A 110 1.76 -33.19 19.92
N ILE A 111 1.23 -31.99 20.27
CA ILE A 111 1.67 -30.72 19.69
C ILE A 111 3.16 -30.51 19.94
N ASP A 112 3.63 -30.76 21.16
CA ASP A 112 5.04 -30.60 21.52
C ASP A 112 5.95 -31.59 20.77
N GLN A 113 5.57 -32.86 20.67
CA GLN A 113 6.32 -33.87 19.91
C GLN A 113 6.42 -33.53 18.42
N GLN A 114 5.32 -33.05 17.81
CA GLN A 114 5.33 -32.60 16.42
C GLN A 114 6.25 -31.38 16.23
N ALA A 115 6.22 -30.44 17.17
CA ALA A 115 7.13 -29.30 17.16
C ALA A 115 8.59 -29.73 17.29
N ILE A 116 8.92 -30.67 18.18
CA ILE A 116 10.28 -31.22 18.36
C ILE A 116 10.76 -31.86 17.06
N ALA A 117 9.93 -32.69 16.43
CA ALA A 117 10.26 -33.36 15.18
C ALA A 117 10.53 -32.36 14.03
N GLY A 118 9.72 -31.28 13.94
CA GLY A 118 9.88 -30.25 12.92
C GLY A 118 10.99 -29.23 13.18
N ALA A 119 11.48 -29.14 14.43
CA ALA A 119 12.47 -28.14 14.85
C ALA A 119 13.91 -28.51 14.50
N GLY A 120 14.21 -29.78 14.25
CA GLY A 120 15.56 -30.24 13.93
C GLY A 120 16.61 -29.90 15.00
N GLY A 121 16.20 -29.84 16.28
CA GLY A 121 17.08 -29.51 17.41
C GLY A 121 17.28 -28.01 17.68
N ASN A 122 16.66 -27.11 16.91
CA ASN A 122 16.73 -25.67 17.16
C ASN A 122 15.64 -25.22 18.17
N PRO A 123 16.00 -24.67 19.35
CA PRO A 123 15.03 -24.26 20.38
C PRO A 123 14.06 -23.15 19.94
N GLY A 124 14.53 -22.16 19.16
CA GLY A 124 13.67 -21.08 18.67
C GLY A 124 12.65 -21.58 17.65
N ARG A 125 13.09 -22.46 16.74
CA ARG A 125 12.20 -23.12 15.77
C ARG A 125 11.19 -24.04 16.46
N HIS A 126 11.58 -24.70 17.56
CA HIS A 126 10.65 -25.50 18.38
C HIS A 126 9.55 -24.62 18.98
N ALA A 127 9.91 -23.48 19.60
CA ALA A 127 8.93 -22.55 20.16
C ALA A 127 7.95 -22.03 19.09
N GLU A 128 8.46 -21.62 17.92
CA GLU A 128 7.65 -21.14 16.79
C GLU A 128 6.67 -22.21 16.30
N LEU A 129 7.15 -23.43 16.02
CA LEU A 129 6.32 -24.52 15.53
C LEU A 129 5.27 -24.93 16.56
N ARG A 130 5.64 -24.98 17.85
CA ARG A 130 4.72 -25.32 18.94
C ARG A 130 3.56 -24.32 19.01
N GLN A 131 3.85 -23.03 18.92
CA GLN A 131 2.83 -21.98 18.89
C GLN A 131 1.91 -22.09 17.65
N GLN A 132 2.49 -22.31 16.47
CA GLN A 132 1.74 -22.46 15.20
C GLN A 132 0.82 -23.68 15.22
N LEU A 133 1.33 -24.83 15.68
CA LEU A 133 0.57 -26.08 15.80
C LEU A 133 -0.56 -25.94 16.83
N ASN A 134 -0.30 -25.31 17.98
CA ASN A 134 -1.34 -25.04 18.98
C ASN A 134 -2.45 -24.14 18.42
N THR A 135 -2.08 -23.07 17.72
CA THR A 135 -3.04 -22.15 17.07
C THR A 135 -3.87 -22.86 16.00
N THR A 136 -3.23 -23.73 15.21
CA THR A 136 -3.91 -24.55 14.18
C THR A 136 -4.91 -25.52 14.84
N SER A 137 -4.51 -26.20 15.92
CA SER A 137 -5.41 -27.09 16.67
C SER A 137 -6.62 -26.32 17.24
N LEU A 138 -6.40 -25.13 17.79
CA LEU A 138 -7.48 -24.26 18.27
C LEU A 138 -8.45 -23.88 17.14
N GLN A 139 -7.94 -23.46 15.98
CA GLN A 139 -8.78 -23.14 14.81
C GLN A 139 -9.61 -24.34 14.34
N GLN A 140 -9.02 -25.54 14.31
CA GLN A 140 -9.74 -26.77 13.98
C GLN A 140 -10.85 -27.05 15.00
N LYS A 141 -10.55 -26.99 16.30
CA LYS A 141 -11.55 -27.19 17.37
C LYS A 141 -12.68 -26.18 17.31
N ARG A 142 -12.37 -24.92 16.95
CA ARG A 142 -13.38 -23.89 16.73
C ARG A 142 -14.32 -24.29 15.59
N ALA A 143 -13.78 -24.77 14.47
CA ALA A 143 -14.59 -25.24 13.35
C ALA A 143 -15.48 -26.43 13.75
N GLU A 144 -14.94 -27.40 14.47
CA GLU A 144 -15.69 -28.54 15.02
C GLU A 144 -16.81 -28.08 15.98
N TYR A 145 -16.50 -27.14 16.87
CA TYR A 145 -17.47 -26.56 17.80
C TYR A 145 -18.64 -25.90 17.05
N LEU A 146 -18.34 -25.09 16.03
CA LEU A 146 -19.34 -24.40 15.23
C LEU A 146 -20.20 -25.33 14.38
N GLN A 147 -19.70 -26.51 14.01
CA GLN A 147 -20.49 -27.53 13.32
C GLN A 147 -21.51 -28.21 14.25
N VAL A 148 -21.15 -28.40 15.52
CA VAL A 148 -22.00 -29.08 16.51
C VAL A 148 -23.01 -28.11 17.18
N ALA A 149 -22.65 -26.84 17.30
CA ALA A 149 -23.46 -25.82 17.98
C ALA A 149 -24.94 -25.73 17.52
N PRO A 150 -25.28 -25.77 16.21
CA PRO A 150 -26.67 -25.72 15.76
C PRO A 150 -27.50 -26.93 16.23
N VAL A 151 -26.90 -28.11 16.34
CA VAL A 151 -27.59 -29.31 16.84
C VAL A 151 -27.80 -29.20 18.35
N ALA A 152 -26.77 -28.77 19.09
CA ALA A 152 -26.84 -28.61 20.53
C ALA A 152 -27.90 -27.59 20.96
N THR A 153 -28.09 -26.53 20.18
CA THR A 153 -29.13 -25.49 20.39
C THR A 153 -30.42 -25.79 19.65
N GLY A 154 -30.52 -26.91 18.92
CA GLY A 154 -31.69 -27.25 18.10
C GLY A 154 -32.98 -27.41 18.91
N PHE A 155 -32.87 -27.69 20.21
CA PHE A 155 -34.00 -27.79 21.12
C PHE A 155 -34.31 -26.43 21.78
N TYR A 156 -35.18 -25.64 21.12
CA TYR A 156 -35.60 -24.29 21.57
C TYR A 156 -34.53 -23.20 21.55
N GLY A 157 -33.51 -23.36 20.74
CA GLY A 157 -32.43 -22.38 20.59
C GLY A 157 -31.41 -22.41 21.73
N ALA A 158 -31.59 -23.24 22.77
CA ALA A 158 -30.77 -23.22 23.97
C ALA A 158 -30.13 -24.58 24.25
N LEU A 159 -29.03 -24.56 25.00
CA LEU A 159 -28.38 -25.79 25.44
C LEU A 159 -29.23 -26.51 26.50
N PRO A 160 -29.35 -27.85 26.42
CA PRO A 160 -30.28 -28.63 27.23
C PRO A 160 -29.75 -28.94 28.64
N PHE A 161 -28.53 -28.53 29.00
CA PHE A 161 -28.06 -28.69 30.38
C PHE A 161 -29.01 -27.99 31.35
N TYR A 162 -29.28 -28.63 32.49
CA TYR A 162 -30.16 -28.11 33.54
C TYR A 162 -31.61 -27.88 33.10
N LYS A 163 -32.03 -28.38 31.93
CA LYS A 163 -33.40 -28.26 31.46
C LYS A 163 -34.34 -29.01 32.42
N ARG A 164 -35.31 -28.27 32.96
CA ARG A 164 -36.31 -28.82 33.87
C ARG A 164 -37.54 -29.31 33.10
N TYR A 165 -38.23 -30.29 33.68
CA TYR A 165 -39.46 -30.84 33.11
C TYR A 165 -40.56 -29.77 32.89
N ASP A 166 -40.76 -28.87 33.86
CA ASP A 166 -41.75 -27.81 33.78
C ASP A 166 -41.48 -26.84 32.62
N SER A 167 -40.21 -26.43 32.48
CA SER A 167 -39.74 -25.63 31.35
C SER A 167 -39.91 -26.36 30.01
N PHE A 168 -39.45 -27.62 29.94
CA PHE A 168 -39.59 -28.46 28.75
C PHE A 168 -41.05 -28.53 28.30
N ALA A 169 -41.95 -28.89 29.21
CA ALA A 169 -43.37 -29.07 28.92
C ALA A 169 -44.09 -27.76 28.56
N SER A 170 -43.69 -26.64 29.17
CA SER A 170 -44.28 -25.33 28.87
C SER A 170 -44.01 -24.92 27.42
N ARG A 171 -42.83 -25.24 26.89
CA ARG A 171 -42.40 -24.84 25.53
C ARG A 171 -42.92 -25.74 24.42
N LEU A 172 -43.35 -26.97 24.72
CA LEU A 172 -44.01 -27.83 23.72
C LEU A 172 -45.28 -27.21 23.13
N ASN A 173 -45.87 -26.24 23.84
CA ASN A 173 -47.05 -25.51 23.41
C ASN A 173 -46.73 -24.15 22.76
N ASP A 174 -45.45 -23.76 22.64
CA ASP A 174 -45.09 -22.54 21.91
C ASP A 174 -45.42 -22.73 20.41
N ASP A 175 -45.95 -21.69 19.75
CA ASP A 175 -46.33 -21.77 18.34
C ASP A 175 -45.14 -22.18 17.46
N GLY A 176 -45.31 -23.28 16.71
CA GLY A 176 -44.27 -23.80 15.82
C GLY A 176 -43.13 -24.59 16.49
N ALA A 177 -43.18 -24.80 17.80
CA ALA A 177 -42.19 -25.57 18.57
C ALA A 177 -41.95 -26.99 18.02
N PHE A 178 -43.02 -27.81 18.03
CA PHE A 178 -43.03 -29.16 17.47
C PHE A 178 -44.43 -29.43 16.90
N PRO A 179 -44.67 -29.20 15.59
CA PRO A 179 -45.98 -29.47 15.01
C PRO A 179 -46.29 -30.97 15.10
N ILE A 180 -47.47 -31.31 15.61
CA ILE A 180 -47.95 -32.68 15.83
C ILE A 180 -47.84 -33.55 14.56
N GLY A 181 -47.94 -32.95 13.37
CA GLY A 181 -47.80 -33.68 12.11
C GLY A 181 -48.91 -34.70 11.94
N THR A 182 -48.54 -35.92 11.54
CA THR A 182 -49.44 -37.01 11.12
C THR A 182 -49.89 -37.95 12.25
N SER A 183 -49.12 -38.09 13.34
CA SER A 183 -49.50 -38.89 14.51
C SER A 183 -48.80 -38.44 15.81
N ALA A 184 -49.41 -38.74 16.96
CA ALA A 184 -48.83 -38.43 18.28
C ALA A 184 -47.53 -39.23 18.55
N GLU A 185 -47.40 -40.43 18.00
CA GLU A 185 -46.20 -41.26 18.10
C GLU A 185 -45.03 -40.66 17.32
N GLU A 186 -45.25 -40.22 16.07
CA GLU A 186 -44.22 -39.55 15.28
C GLU A 186 -43.81 -38.21 15.87
N TRP A 187 -44.76 -37.48 16.46
CA TRP A 187 -44.47 -36.27 17.20
C TRP A 187 -43.59 -36.55 18.43
N GLY A 188 -43.98 -37.53 19.26
CA GLY A 188 -43.23 -37.89 20.47
C GLY A 188 -41.82 -38.38 20.16
N ARG A 189 -41.69 -39.24 19.13
CA ARG A 189 -40.40 -39.69 18.62
C ARG A 189 -39.53 -38.51 18.18
N ARG A 190 -40.08 -37.57 17.41
CA ARG A 190 -39.34 -36.38 16.94
C ARG A 190 -38.87 -35.49 18.09
N VAL A 191 -39.72 -35.27 19.10
CA VAL A 191 -39.37 -34.48 20.29
C VAL A 191 -38.20 -35.11 21.02
N TRP A 192 -38.28 -36.41 21.32
CA TRP A 192 -37.24 -37.11 22.07
C TRP A 192 -35.96 -37.35 21.26
N GLU A 193 -36.06 -37.63 19.96
CA GLU A 193 -34.88 -37.70 19.07
C GLU A 193 -34.17 -36.34 18.98
N THR A 194 -34.92 -35.24 18.86
CA THR A 194 -34.35 -33.88 18.81
C THR A 194 -33.71 -33.51 20.15
N TYR A 195 -34.38 -33.82 21.27
CA TYR A 195 -33.84 -33.56 22.60
C TYR A 195 -32.58 -34.40 22.87
N GLY A 196 -32.61 -35.70 22.58
CA GLY A 196 -31.46 -36.59 22.73
C GLY A 196 -30.27 -36.14 21.88
N ALA A 197 -30.49 -35.78 20.61
CA ALA A 197 -29.45 -35.24 19.74
C ALA A 197 -28.87 -33.92 20.28
N SER A 198 -29.71 -33.06 20.87
CA SER A 198 -29.29 -31.81 21.50
C SER A 198 -28.45 -32.08 22.77
N VAL A 199 -28.82 -33.07 23.60
CA VAL A 199 -28.06 -33.45 24.81
C VAL A 199 -26.71 -34.05 24.43
N ASP A 200 -26.67 -34.99 23.49
CA ASP A 200 -25.44 -35.55 22.94
C ASP A 200 -24.49 -34.44 22.43
N ALA A 201 -25.00 -33.56 21.58
CA ALA A 201 -24.25 -32.45 21.04
C ALA A 201 -23.75 -31.50 22.14
N ALA A 202 -24.54 -31.26 23.18
CA ALA A 202 -24.14 -30.42 24.31
C ALA A 202 -22.97 -31.00 25.12
N TYR A 203 -22.93 -32.32 25.35
CA TYR A 203 -21.78 -32.99 25.96
C TYR A 203 -20.53 -32.92 25.09
N ARG A 204 -20.68 -33.05 23.77
CA ARG A 204 -19.57 -32.88 22.81
C ARG A 204 -19.03 -31.45 22.83
N LEU A 205 -19.91 -30.44 22.87
CA LEU A 205 -19.51 -29.04 23.04
C LEU A 205 -18.84 -28.80 24.39
N HIS A 206 -19.31 -29.43 25.46
CA HIS A 206 -18.70 -29.31 26.80
C HIS A 206 -17.24 -29.77 26.78
N ILE A 207 -16.99 -30.97 26.23
CA ILE A 207 -15.64 -31.51 26.06
C ILE A 207 -14.79 -30.61 25.15
N ALA A 208 -15.33 -30.19 24.01
CA ALA A 208 -14.63 -29.33 23.05
C ALA A 208 -14.26 -27.97 23.66
N ALA A 209 -15.18 -27.32 24.38
CA ALA A 209 -14.96 -26.05 25.05
C ALA A 209 -13.87 -26.15 26.13
N GLN A 210 -13.87 -27.22 26.93
CA GLN A 210 -12.83 -27.42 27.95
C GLN A 210 -11.45 -27.66 27.33
N LYS A 211 -11.35 -28.44 26.25
CA LYS A 211 -10.10 -28.60 25.49
C LYS A 211 -9.63 -27.28 24.90
N PHE A 212 -10.54 -26.54 24.25
CA PHE A 212 -10.23 -25.25 23.65
C PHE A 212 -9.72 -24.25 24.69
N GLN A 213 -10.42 -24.12 25.84
CA GLN A 213 -10.02 -23.22 26.92
C GLN A 213 -8.67 -23.61 27.53
N ALA A 214 -8.37 -24.89 27.67
CA ALA A 214 -7.08 -25.36 28.19
C ALA A 214 -5.91 -25.04 27.25
N LEU A 215 -6.07 -25.25 25.94
CA LEU A 215 -5.03 -24.93 24.94
C LEU A 215 -4.88 -23.41 24.74
N ALA A 216 -5.97 -22.65 24.84
CA ALA A 216 -5.94 -21.19 24.76
C ALA A 216 -5.17 -20.57 25.95
N ALA A 217 -5.26 -21.17 27.14
CA ALA A 217 -4.54 -20.70 28.33
C ALA A 217 -3.01 -20.77 28.18
N ASP A 218 -2.48 -21.60 27.26
CA ASP A 218 -1.04 -21.74 27.03
C ASP A 218 -0.48 -20.67 26.07
N LEU A 219 -1.34 -19.95 25.34
CA LEU A 219 -0.95 -19.00 24.30
C LEU A 219 -0.02 -17.86 24.79
N PRO A 220 -0.29 -17.19 25.94
CA PRO A 220 0.57 -16.09 26.37
C PRO A 220 2.01 -16.55 26.67
N GLU A 221 2.18 -17.75 27.22
CA GLU A 221 3.48 -18.32 27.52
C GLU A 221 4.20 -18.78 26.25
N MET A 222 3.47 -19.42 25.32
CA MET A 222 4.03 -19.75 23.99
C MET A 222 4.45 -18.49 23.22
N ALA A 223 3.69 -17.40 23.32
CA ALA A 223 4.06 -16.11 22.75
C ALA A 223 5.36 -15.59 23.33
N ARG A 224 5.48 -15.57 24.67
CA ARG A 224 6.68 -15.14 25.38
C ARG A 224 7.91 -15.95 24.96
N GLN A 225 7.79 -17.27 24.85
CA GLN A 225 8.89 -18.15 24.45
C GLN A 225 9.40 -17.87 23.03
N VAL A 226 8.49 -17.66 22.07
CA VAL A 226 8.88 -17.25 20.71
C VAL A 226 9.51 -15.87 20.72
N ASP A 227 8.92 -14.94 21.45
CA ASP A 227 9.40 -13.57 21.52
C ASP A 227 10.82 -13.48 22.12
N GLU A 228 11.12 -14.30 23.13
CA GLU A 228 12.46 -14.42 23.73
C GLU A 228 13.46 -15.11 22.79
N ALA A 229 13.03 -16.15 22.08
CA ALA A 229 13.88 -16.85 21.12
C ALA A 229 14.27 -15.96 19.94
N GLU A 230 13.37 -15.07 19.49
CA GLU A 230 13.66 -14.06 18.47
C GLU A 230 14.68 -13.03 18.97
N LEU A 231 14.49 -12.50 20.18
CA LEU A 231 15.37 -11.50 20.77
C LEU A 231 16.75 -12.05 21.13
N ALA A 232 16.88 -13.37 21.34
CA ALA A 232 18.15 -14.03 21.57
C ALA A 232 19.01 -14.18 20.29
N GLN A 233 18.47 -13.87 19.10
CA GLN A 233 19.24 -13.95 17.86
C GLN A 233 20.23 -12.78 17.74
N PRO A 234 21.45 -13.01 17.23
CA PRO A 234 22.48 -11.97 17.11
C PRO A 234 22.11 -10.86 16.11
N VAL A 235 21.25 -11.17 15.13
CA VAL A 235 20.68 -10.20 14.18
C VAL A 235 19.18 -10.47 14.12
N VAL A 236 18.37 -9.48 14.51
CA VAL A 236 16.91 -9.58 14.52
C VAL A 236 16.35 -8.93 13.25
N ASP A 237 15.63 -9.71 12.44
CA ASP A 237 14.83 -9.18 11.33
C ASP A 237 13.57 -8.49 11.88
N LEU A 238 13.71 -7.20 12.20
CA LEU A 238 12.65 -6.39 12.82
C LEU A 238 11.34 -6.39 11.99
N PRO A 239 11.35 -6.16 10.66
CA PRO A 239 10.13 -6.24 9.86
C PRO A 239 9.38 -7.57 10.01
N ARG A 240 10.09 -8.70 9.91
CA ARG A 240 9.49 -10.03 10.03
C ARG A 240 8.96 -10.31 11.43
N ALA A 241 9.69 -9.90 12.46
CA ALA A 241 9.26 -10.04 13.86
C ALA A 241 7.98 -9.22 14.14
N ILE A 242 7.91 -7.99 13.62
CA ILE A 242 6.74 -7.11 13.75
C ILE A 242 5.51 -7.73 13.09
N GLU A 243 5.63 -8.18 11.83
CA GLU A 243 4.53 -8.81 11.09
C GLU A 243 4.00 -10.06 11.81
N ARG A 244 4.91 -10.95 12.23
CA ARG A 244 4.55 -12.16 12.96
C ARG A 244 3.82 -11.84 14.27
N ARG A 245 4.37 -10.95 15.10
CA ARG A 245 3.77 -10.57 16.40
C ARG A 245 2.41 -9.93 16.23
N ALA A 246 2.25 -9.04 15.26
CA ALA A 246 0.97 -8.40 14.96
C ALA A 246 -0.08 -9.44 14.51
N GLY A 247 0.28 -10.35 13.60
CA GLY A 247 -0.59 -11.44 13.15
C GLY A 247 -1.00 -12.37 14.30
N GLN A 248 -0.06 -12.72 15.16
CA GLN A 248 -0.31 -13.54 16.35
C GLN A 248 -1.29 -12.87 17.31
N ILE A 249 -1.11 -11.58 17.62
CA ILE A 249 -2.01 -10.84 18.53
C ILE A 249 -3.46 -10.87 18.00
N HIS A 250 -3.66 -10.73 16.68
CA HIS A 250 -5.00 -10.80 16.09
C HIS A 250 -5.63 -12.18 16.23
N GLN A 251 -4.85 -13.25 16.02
CA GLN A 251 -5.34 -14.62 16.19
C GLN A 251 -5.69 -14.92 17.65
N GLU A 252 -4.82 -14.53 18.60
CA GLU A 252 -5.08 -14.71 20.02
C GLU A 252 -6.27 -13.88 20.51
N GLN A 253 -6.45 -12.67 19.99
CA GLN A 253 -7.63 -11.85 20.30
C GLN A 253 -8.91 -12.61 19.95
N GLN A 254 -8.98 -13.19 18.74
CA GLN A 254 -10.12 -13.97 18.29
C GLN A 254 -10.33 -15.22 19.16
N ILE A 255 -9.26 -15.98 19.44
CA ILE A 255 -9.34 -17.19 20.27
C ILE A 255 -9.84 -16.87 21.68
N CYS A 256 -9.33 -15.80 22.29
CA CYS A 256 -9.77 -15.39 23.62
C CYS A 256 -11.25 -14.98 23.63
N PHE A 257 -11.72 -14.33 22.56
CA PHE A 257 -13.12 -13.99 22.38
C PHE A 257 -14.00 -15.23 22.19
N ASP A 258 -13.53 -16.23 21.43
CA ASP A 258 -14.24 -17.51 21.23
C ASP A 258 -14.40 -18.31 22.54
N CYS A 259 -13.50 -18.14 23.52
CA CYS A 259 -13.61 -18.73 24.86
C CYS A 259 -14.82 -18.20 25.66
N LEU A 260 -15.33 -17.00 25.36
CA LEU A 260 -16.48 -16.44 26.06
C LEU A 260 -17.78 -17.19 25.69
N PRO A 261 -18.70 -17.40 26.64
CA PRO A 261 -20.10 -17.67 26.35
C PRO A 261 -20.70 -16.70 25.32
N ASN A 262 -21.54 -17.19 24.42
CA ASN A 262 -22.08 -16.42 23.28
C ASN A 262 -22.82 -15.16 23.72
N PHE A 263 -23.59 -15.22 24.81
CA PHE A 263 -24.27 -14.04 25.34
C PHE A 263 -23.29 -13.00 25.92
N LEU A 264 -22.12 -13.42 26.42
CA LEU A 264 -21.07 -12.52 26.88
C LEU A 264 -20.29 -11.92 25.71
N GLN A 265 -20.03 -12.70 24.66
CA GLN A 265 -19.47 -12.17 23.40
C GLN A 265 -20.33 -11.01 22.88
N HIS A 266 -21.65 -11.21 22.85
CA HIS A 266 -22.60 -10.17 22.45
C HIS A 266 -22.56 -8.95 23.37
N GLN A 267 -22.59 -9.14 24.70
CA GLN A 267 -22.52 -8.03 25.67
C GLN A 267 -21.21 -7.24 25.55
N VAL A 268 -20.07 -7.92 25.40
CA VAL A 268 -18.76 -7.31 25.23
C VAL A 268 -18.70 -6.52 23.92
N ALA A 269 -19.11 -7.12 22.81
CA ALA A 269 -19.12 -6.46 21.50
C ALA A 269 -20.00 -5.19 21.50
N GLN A 270 -21.20 -5.25 22.10
CA GLN A 270 -22.09 -4.09 22.20
C GLN A 270 -21.58 -2.99 23.13
N SER A 271 -20.84 -3.36 24.18
CA SER A 271 -20.36 -2.42 25.19
C SER A 271 -19.00 -1.80 24.85
N THR A 272 -18.35 -2.25 23.77
CA THR A 272 -17.01 -1.80 23.40
C THR A 272 -17.10 -0.73 22.30
N PRO A 273 -16.81 0.54 22.59
CA PRO A 273 -16.70 1.55 21.55
C PRO A 273 -15.41 1.35 20.78
N THR A 274 -15.50 1.07 19.47
CA THR A 274 -14.35 1.02 18.57
C THR A 274 -14.55 1.99 17.41
N GLN A 275 -13.49 2.68 17.01
CA GLN A 275 -13.46 3.54 15.82
C GLN A 275 -12.60 2.89 14.72
N GLU A 276 -12.90 3.21 13.46
CA GLU A 276 -12.18 2.64 12.31
C GLU A 276 -10.67 2.96 12.30
N ASN A 277 -10.26 4.04 12.97
CA ASN A 277 -8.87 4.52 13.01
C ASN A 277 -8.13 4.16 14.31
N ASP A 278 -8.75 3.40 15.22
CA ASP A 278 -8.10 3.04 16.49
C ASP A 278 -6.90 2.11 16.25
N THR A 279 -5.78 2.40 16.92
CA THR A 279 -4.62 1.50 16.90
C THR A 279 -4.97 0.16 17.55
N LEU A 280 -4.18 -0.88 17.28
CA LEU A 280 -4.38 -2.20 17.89
C LEU A 280 -4.40 -2.13 19.42
N THR A 281 -3.47 -1.35 20.00
CA THR A 281 -3.38 -1.12 21.46
C THR A 281 -4.63 -0.43 22.00
N GLN A 282 -5.14 0.59 21.31
CA GLN A 282 -6.35 1.30 21.69
C GLN A 282 -7.58 0.38 21.67
N ARG A 283 -7.74 -0.43 20.61
CA ARG A 283 -8.84 -1.39 20.52
C ARG A 283 -8.81 -2.44 21.63
N LEU A 284 -7.65 -3.05 21.88
CA LEU A 284 -7.49 -4.05 22.94
C LEU A 284 -7.74 -3.47 24.33
N SER A 285 -7.28 -2.24 24.57
CA SER A 285 -7.58 -1.48 25.79
C SER A 285 -9.08 -1.17 25.93
N ALA A 286 -9.76 -0.82 24.85
CA ALA A 286 -11.20 -0.60 24.85
C ALA A 286 -11.97 -1.85 25.25
N TYR A 287 -11.63 -3.02 24.69
CA TYR A 287 -12.22 -4.31 25.08
C TYR A 287 -11.97 -4.63 26.56
N ALA A 288 -10.75 -4.43 27.05
CA ALA A 288 -10.43 -4.66 28.46
C ALA A 288 -11.25 -3.74 29.38
N ASN A 289 -11.36 -2.45 29.05
CA ASN A 289 -12.11 -1.48 29.85
C ASN A 289 -13.63 -1.75 29.83
N ALA A 290 -14.21 -2.05 28.67
CA ALA A 290 -15.62 -2.41 28.55
C ALA A 290 -15.93 -3.70 29.33
N THR A 291 -15.04 -4.69 29.28
CA THR A 291 -15.16 -5.94 30.03
C THR A 291 -15.09 -5.68 31.53
N ASN A 292 -14.18 -4.83 32.01
CA ASN A 292 -14.10 -4.43 33.42
C ASN A 292 -15.36 -3.70 33.91
N ALA A 293 -15.95 -2.84 33.08
CA ALA A 293 -17.23 -2.21 33.40
C ALA A 293 -18.36 -3.24 33.52
N LEU A 294 -18.43 -4.23 32.61
CA LEU A 294 -19.39 -5.33 32.69
C LEU A 294 -19.19 -6.20 33.94
N ILE A 295 -17.94 -6.47 34.33
CA ILE A 295 -17.62 -7.19 35.58
C ILE A 295 -18.19 -6.42 36.77
N ALA A 296 -17.92 -5.12 36.87
CA ALA A 296 -18.42 -4.29 37.97
C ALA A 296 -19.95 -4.25 38.02
N ALA A 297 -20.61 -4.10 36.87
CA ALA A 297 -22.07 -4.12 36.77
C ALA A 297 -22.66 -5.46 37.24
N LYS A 298 -22.13 -6.59 36.74
CA LYS A 298 -22.59 -7.92 37.14
C LYS A 298 -22.33 -8.22 38.60
N GLN A 299 -21.21 -7.76 39.17
CA GLN A 299 -20.89 -7.92 40.58
C GLN A 299 -21.93 -7.22 41.47
N ALA A 300 -22.43 -6.06 41.05
CA ALA A 300 -23.49 -5.34 41.75
C ALA A 300 -24.87 -6.02 41.66
N GLU A 301 -25.09 -6.86 40.64
CA GLU A 301 -26.35 -7.58 40.42
C GLU A 301 -26.43 -8.94 41.10
N VAL A 302 -25.35 -9.45 41.70
CA VAL A 302 -25.32 -10.78 42.34
C VAL A 302 -26.31 -10.80 43.52
N PRO A 303 -27.41 -11.57 43.45
CA PRO A 303 -28.36 -11.63 44.54
C PRO A 303 -27.81 -12.46 45.72
N ALA A 304 -28.23 -12.09 46.94
CA ALA A 304 -28.06 -12.98 48.09
C ALA A 304 -29.00 -14.20 47.96
N PHE A 305 -28.55 -15.36 48.41
CA PHE A 305 -29.34 -16.59 48.43
C PHE A 305 -29.14 -17.33 49.76
N SER A 306 -30.17 -18.05 50.21
CA SER A 306 -30.15 -18.84 51.45
C SER A 306 -30.04 -20.35 51.22
N GLU A 307 -30.31 -20.81 50.00
CA GLU A 307 -30.32 -22.23 49.62
C GLU A 307 -29.54 -22.41 48.32
N SER A 308 -28.85 -23.53 48.18
CA SER A 308 -28.01 -23.86 47.01
C SER A 308 -28.48 -25.14 46.33
N ASN A 309 -28.41 -25.18 45.00
CA ASN A 309 -28.67 -26.39 44.23
C ASN A 309 -27.40 -27.28 44.21
N PRO A 310 -27.43 -28.49 44.80
CA PRO A 310 -26.25 -29.36 44.87
C PRO A 310 -25.84 -29.93 43.50
N ASN A 311 -26.74 -29.93 42.51
CA ASN A 311 -26.50 -30.52 41.19
C ASN A 311 -25.91 -29.53 40.18
N ILE A 312 -25.87 -28.24 40.51
CA ILE A 312 -25.34 -27.18 39.64
C ILE A 312 -24.33 -26.38 40.44
N VAL A 313 -23.06 -26.73 40.30
CA VAL A 313 -21.94 -26.13 41.03
C VAL A 313 -20.84 -25.76 40.06
N GLY A 314 -20.22 -24.59 40.28
CA GLY A 314 -19.07 -24.13 39.50
C GLY A 314 -17.76 -24.86 39.87
N PRO A 315 -16.71 -24.73 39.05
CA PRO A 315 -16.65 -23.96 37.81
C PRO A 315 -17.35 -24.65 36.64
N LEU A 316 -18.08 -23.88 35.83
CA LEU A 316 -18.86 -24.39 34.70
C LEU A 316 -18.15 -24.15 33.36
N SER A 317 -18.28 -25.07 32.43
CA SER A 317 -17.82 -24.85 31.04
C SER A 317 -18.69 -23.83 30.29
N LYS A 318 -18.18 -23.30 29.18
CA LYS A 318 -18.91 -22.39 28.28
C LYS A 318 -20.37 -22.83 28.03
N PRO A 319 -20.64 -24.03 27.50
CA PRO A 319 -22.02 -24.46 27.24
C PRO A 319 -22.87 -24.64 28.51
N GLN A 320 -22.27 -25.01 29.64
CA GLN A 320 -22.99 -25.10 30.91
C GLN A 320 -23.37 -23.70 31.45
N VAL A 321 -22.50 -22.69 31.31
CA VAL A 321 -22.83 -21.31 31.70
C VAL A 321 -23.94 -20.74 30.82
N GLU A 322 -23.90 -20.99 29.52
CA GLU A 322 -24.96 -20.60 28.58
C GLU A 322 -26.31 -21.23 28.97
N ALA A 323 -26.31 -22.52 29.29
CA ALA A 323 -27.50 -23.23 29.75
C ALA A 323 -28.01 -22.72 31.12
N LEU A 324 -27.11 -22.44 32.07
CA LEU A 324 -27.47 -21.91 33.38
C LEU A 324 -28.07 -20.50 33.27
N GLN A 325 -27.48 -19.64 32.43
CA GLN A 325 -28.04 -18.32 32.18
C GLN A 325 -29.44 -18.43 31.55
N HIS A 326 -29.63 -19.37 30.62
CA HIS A 326 -30.94 -19.63 30.04
C HIS A 326 -31.96 -20.15 31.07
N LEU A 327 -31.56 -21.03 31.99
CA LEU A 327 -32.40 -21.46 33.12
C LEU A 327 -32.80 -20.27 34.00
N ALA A 328 -31.86 -19.38 34.34
CA ALA A 328 -32.14 -18.18 35.12
C ALA A 328 -33.16 -17.26 34.41
N ASP A 329 -33.04 -17.10 33.08
CA ASP A 329 -33.98 -16.33 32.26
C ASP A 329 -35.39 -16.99 32.23
N GLU A 330 -35.47 -18.32 32.16
CA GLU A 330 -36.73 -19.07 32.25
C GLU A 330 -37.39 -18.95 33.63
N GLN A 331 -36.61 -18.92 34.70
CA GLN A 331 -37.11 -18.69 36.06
C GLN A 331 -37.61 -17.25 36.24
N ALA A 332 -36.90 -16.27 35.68
CA ALA A 332 -37.30 -14.86 35.69
C ALA A 332 -38.62 -14.62 34.94
N THR A 333 -38.85 -15.36 33.85
CA THR A 333 -40.09 -15.31 33.04
C THR A 333 -41.20 -16.25 33.52
N ARG A 334 -40.99 -16.94 34.65
CA ARG A 334 -41.91 -17.93 35.24
C ARG A 334 -42.24 -19.13 34.33
N ARG A 335 -41.39 -19.40 33.34
CA ARG A 335 -41.47 -20.60 32.49
C ARG A 335 -40.85 -21.83 33.15
N ALA A 336 -39.90 -21.62 34.05
CA ALA A 336 -39.36 -22.64 34.96
C ALA A 336 -39.73 -22.31 36.42
N GLY A 337 -39.89 -23.33 37.25
CA GLY A 337 -40.18 -23.15 38.68
C GLY A 337 -39.09 -22.38 39.42
N MET A 338 -39.47 -21.61 40.44
CA MET A 338 -38.61 -20.65 41.13
C MET A 338 -37.66 -21.26 42.18
N LEU A 339 -37.64 -22.58 42.35
CA LEU A 339 -36.74 -23.24 43.30
C LEU A 339 -35.28 -22.91 42.94
N TRP A 340 -34.53 -22.42 43.93
CA TRP A 340 -33.14 -21.97 43.80
C TRP A 340 -32.90 -20.86 42.76
N ALA A 341 -33.92 -20.08 42.37
CA ALA A 341 -33.77 -19.06 41.34
C ALA A 341 -32.69 -18.00 41.67
N ASP A 342 -32.64 -17.54 42.92
CA ASP A 342 -31.60 -16.59 43.36
C ASP A 342 -30.20 -17.22 43.31
N TYR A 343 -30.05 -18.49 43.69
CA TYR A 343 -28.79 -19.22 43.58
C TYR A 343 -28.35 -19.42 42.13
N HIS A 344 -29.25 -19.85 41.23
CA HIS A 344 -28.91 -20.02 39.81
C HIS A 344 -28.50 -18.69 39.18
N ARG A 345 -29.21 -17.59 39.50
CA ARG A 345 -28.84 -16.25 39.03
C ARG A 345 -27.49 -15.80 39.60
N ALA A 346 -27.24 -16.01 40.89
CA ALA A 346 -25.96 -15.69 41.52
C ALA A 346 -24.81 -16.49 40.89
N LEU A 347 -24.99 -17.78 40.66
CA LEU A 347 -23.99 -18.64 40.02
C LEU A 347 -23.76 -18.25 38.56
N ALA A 348 -24.82 -17.96 37.79
CA ALA A 348 -24.71 -17.49 36.40
C ALA A 348 -23.91 -16.19 36.29
N LEU A 349 -24.16 -15.23 37.20
CA LEU A 349 -23.42 -13.98 37.27
C LEU A 349 -21.96 -14.22 37.70
N THR A 350 -21.72 -15.08 38.69
CA THR A 350 -20.37 -15.40 39.18
C THR A 350 -19.53 -16.09 38.10
N GLU A 351 -20.09 -17.07 37.39
CA GLU A 351 -19.40 -17.71 36.26
C GLU A 351 -19.20 -16.76 35.08
N SER A 352 -20.17 -15.86 34.83
CA SER A 352 -20.01 -14.81 33.83
C SER A 352 -18.83 -13.88 34.18
N ILE A 353 -18.74 -13.46 35.44
CA ILE A 353 -17.61 -12.66 35.94
C ILE A 353 -16.30 -13.41 35.76
N ARG A 354 -16.24 -14.71 36.06
CA ARG A 354 -15.03 -15.52 35.84
C ARG A 354 -14.58 -15.53 34.38
N TYR A 355 -15.49 -15.71 33.44
CA TYR A 355 -15.17 -15.66 32.00
C TYR A 355 -14.74 -14.26 31.55
N LEU A 356 -15.41 -13.21 32.00
CA LEU A 356 -15.04 -11.83 31.70
C LEU A 356 -13.69 -11.45 32.30
N GLN A 357 -13.36 -11.90 33.51
CA GLN A 357 -12.06 -11.67 34.14
C GLN A 357 -10.93 -12.31 33.33
N GLN A 358 -11.11 -13.55 32.87
CA GLN A 358 -10.14 -14.21 32.00
C GLN A 358 -9.96 -13.46 30.68
N PHE A 359 -11.06 -13.04 30.05
CA PHE A 359 -11.01 -12.26 28.81
C PHE A 359 -10.36 -10.89 29.00
N SER A 360 -10.69 -10.15 30.05
CA SER A 360 -10.06 -8.86 30.35
C SER A 360 -8.56 -9.00 30.61
N ALA A 361 -8.14 -10.04 31.32
CA ALA A 361 -6.72 -10.32 31.54
C ALA A 361 -5.99 -10.63 30.23
N ALA A 362 -6.62 -11.41 29.34
CA ALA A 362 -6.07 -11.69 28.01
C ALA A 362 -5.96 -10.42 27.16
N MET A 363 -7.00 -9.58 27.09
CA MET A 363 -6.96 -8.32 26.34
C MET A 363 -5.91 -7.36 26.89
N ALA A 364 -5.75 -7.29 28.21
CA ALA A 364 -4.69 -6.49 28.83
C ALA A 364 -3.29 -7.01 28.45
N ASN A 365 -3.06 -8.32 28.49
CA ASN A 365 -1.80 -8.93 28.05
C ASN A 365 -1.50 -8.65 26.57
N LEU A 366 -2.50 -8.84 25.69
CA LEU A 366 -2.38 -8.55 24.28
C LEU A 366 -2.12 -7.06 24.03
N SER A 367 -2.74 -6.16 24.79
CA SER A 367 -2.49 -4.72 24.69
C SER A 367 -1.05 -4.37 25.07
N GLN A 368 -0.46 -5.03 26.08
CA GLN A 368 0.96 -4.82 26.41
C GLN A 368 1.88 -5.33 25.29
N ARG A 369 1.55 -6.47 24.68
CA ARG A 369 2.30 -7.00 23.54
C ARG A 369 2.16 -6.12 22.29
N ALA A 370 0.99 -5.56 22.04
CA ALA A 370 0.75 -4.61 20.96
C ALA A 370 1.59 -3.32 21.14
N LEU A 371 1.72 -2.84 22.38
CA LEU A 371 2.61 -1.71 22.69
C LEU A 371 4.08 -2.02 22.36
N VAL A 372 4.55 -3.24 22.61
CA VAL A 372 5.90 -3.67 22.20
C VAL A 372 6.03 -3.65 20.66
N VAL A 373 5.01 -4.08 19.92
CA VAL A 373 5.02 -3.99 18.45
C VAL A 373 5.11 -2.53 17.97
N GLU A 374 4.37 -1.61 18.59
CA GLU A 374 4.47 -0.17 18.30
C GLU A 374 5.88 0.38 18.61
N GLN A 375 6.51 -0.06 19.71
CA GLN A 375 7.89 0.31 20.04
C GLN A 375 8.91 -0.25 19.03
N LEU A 376 8.72 -1.48 18.55
CA LEU A 376 9.58 -2.08 17.52
C LEU A 376 9.42 -1.36 16.17
N LEU A 377 8.20 -0.93 15.82
CA LEU A 377 7.95 -0.10 14.65
C LEU A 377 8.69 1.24 14.75
N ALA A 378 8.59 1.93 15.89
CA ALA A 378 9.31 3.18 16.12
C ALA A 378 10.84 2.98 16.06
N ARG A 379 11.35 1.85 16.58
CA ARG A 379 12.76 1.48 16.47
C ARG A 379 13.17 1.24 15.02
N LEU A 380 12.38 0.51 14.23
CA LEU A 380 12.65 0.27 12.82
C LEU A 380 12.70 1.58 12.02
N GLU A 381 11.78 2.51 12.30
CA GLU A 381 11.78 3.84 11.70
C GLU A 381 13.03 4.65 12.10
N ALA A 382 13.45 4.58 13.36
CA ALA A 382 14.66 5.22 13.84
C ALA A 382 15.94 4.62 13.23
N GLU A 383 16.02 3.29 13.08
CA GLU A 383 17.15 2.61 12.42
C GLU A 383 17.23 2.98 10.94
N ARG A 384 16.09 3.13 10.25
CA ARG A 384 16.04 3.63 8.86
C ARG A 384 16.50 5.08 8.78
N ALA A 385 16.03 5.95 9.66
CA ALA A 385 16.45 7.35 9.70
C ALA A 385 17.95 7.49 9.99
N ALA A 386 18.48 6.73 10.95
CA ALA A 386 19.90 6.72 11.27
C ALA A 386 20.76 6.16 10.12
N ALA A 387 20.29 5.13 9.40
CA ALA A 387 20.97 4.62 8.22
C ALA A 387 20.99 5.63 7.06
N GLU A 388 19.89 6.36 6.85
CA GLU A 388 19.84 7.46 5.89
C GLU A 388 20.79 8.61 6.28
N GLU A 389 20.86 8.97 7.57
CA GLU A 389 21.81 9.97 8.07
C GLU A 389 23.27 9.52 7.95
N ALA A 390 23.58 8.27 8.28
CA ALA A 390 24.91 7.69 8.13
C ALA A 390 25.33 7.65 6.65
N ALA A 391 24.42 7.27 5.74
CA ALA A 391 24.67 7.32 4.30
C ALA A 391 24.94 8.75 3.81
N ARG A 392 24.22 9.75 4.34
CA ARG A 392 24.51 11.17 4.05
C ARG A 392 25.88 11.60 4.55
N GLN A 393 26.24 11.24 5.79
CA GLN A 393 27.55 11.56 6.36
C GLN A 393 28.69 10.88 5.60
N GLN A 394 28.50 9.62 5.19
CA GLN A 394 29.47 8.91 4.38
C GLN A 394 29.63 9.56 3.00
N ALA A 395 28.53 9.90 2.33
CA ALA A 395 28.58 10.62 1.06
C ALA A 395 29.27 12.00 1.20
N GLU A 396 29.07 12.69 2.32
CA GLU A 396 29.76 13.95 2.63
C GLU A 396 31.24 13.75 2.95
N ALA A 397 31.60 12.72 3.71
CA ALA A 397 32.99 12.37 4.00
C ALA A 397 33.73 11.94 2.73
N GLU A 398 33.10 11.17 1.85
CA GLU A 398 33.62 10.80 0.53
C GLU A 398 33.77 12.04 -0.35
N ARG A 399 32.82 12.98 -0.31
CA ARG A 399 32.95 14.27 -0.99
C ARG A 399 34.14 15.08 -0.47
N ILE A 400 34.31 15.19 0.85
CA ILE A 400 35.44 15.92 1.46
C ILE A 400 36.77 15.23 1.15
N ALA A 401 36.84 13.90 1.25
CA ALA A 401 38.04 13.13 0.91
C ALA A 401 38.38 13.25 -0.59
N ALA A 402 37.37 13.25 -1.47
CA ALA A 402 37.56 13.50 -2.89
C ALA A 402 38.01 14.95 -3.15
N GLU A 403 37.48 15.93 -2.40
CA GLU A 403 37.93 17.32 -2.48
C GLU A 403 39.38 17.47 -1.99
N GLU A 404 39.77 16.86 -0.87
CA GLU A 404 41.14 16.87 -0.37
C GLU A 404 42.11 16.15 -1.31
N ALA A 405 41.73 15.00 -1.87
CA ALA A 405 42.50 14.30 -2.88
C ALA A 405 42.66 15.16 -4.15
N ALA A 406 41.60 15.82 -4.60
CA ALA A 406 41.66 16.77 -5.71
C ALA A 406 42.55 17.97 -5.38
N ARG A 407 42.54 18.50 -4.15
CA ARG A 407 43.44 19.57 -3.71
C ARG A 407 44.90 19.12 -3.68
N GLN A 408 45.20 17.94 -3.15
CA GLN A 408 46.56 17.39 -3.15
C GLN A 408 47.06 17.13 -4.57
N GLN A 409 46.19 16.61 -5.44
CA GLN A 409 46.52 16.41 -6.84
C GLN A 409 46.72 17.74 -7.57
N ALA A 410 45.86 18.73 -7.33
CA ALA A 410 46.03 20.09 -7.87
C ALA A 410 47.28 20.79 -7.32
N GLU A 411 47.70 20.52 -6.08
CA GLU A 411 48.94 21.04 -5.50
C GLU A 411 50.18 20.34 -6.08
N ALA A 412 50.13 19.02 -6.29
CA ALA A 412 51.18 18.28 -7.00
C ALA A 412 51.30 18.72 -8.47
N GLU A 413 50.16 18.91 -9.14
CA GLU A 413 50.06 19.48 -10.47
C GLU A 413 50.52 20.94 -10.48
N ARG A 414 50.23 21.74 -9.45
CA ARG A 414 50.75 23.12 -9.31
C ARG A 414 52.27 23.12 -9.14
N ILE A 415 52.85 22.21 -8.36
CA ILE A 415 54.31 22.09 -8.21
C ILE A 415 54.94 21.64 -9.53
N ALA A 416 54.35 20.66 -10.22
CA ALA A 416 54.80 20.21 -11.54
C ALA A 416 54.62 21.29 -12.62
N ALA A 417 53.53 22.04 -12.55
CA ALA A 417 53.23 23.18 -13.41
C ALA A 417 54.07 24.40 -13.03
N GLU A 418 54.57 24.55 -11.80
CA GLU A 418 55.50 25.59 -11.39
C GLU A 418 56.93 25.25 -11.85
N GLU A 419 57.33 23.97 -11.85
CA GLU A 419 58.54 23.50 -12.54
C GLU A 419 58.43 23.65 -14.06
N ALA A 420 57.26 23.34 -14.65
CA ALA A 420 57.00 23.53 -16.07
C ALA A 420 56.83 25.01 -16.43
N ALA A 421 56.27 25.84 -15.55
CA ALA A 421 56.19 27.29 -15.67
C ALA A 421 57.52 27.96 -15.39
N ARG A 422 58.45 27.38 -14.62
CA ARG A 422 59.85 27.82 -14.63
C ARG A 422 60.50 27.63 -16.01
N ARG A 423 60.01 26.66 -16.81
CA ARG A 423 60.40 26.44 -18.21
C ARG A 423 59.55 27.24 -19.22
N GLN A 424 58.31 27.59 -18.89
CA GLN A 424 57.37 28.32 -19.76
C GLN A 424 57.22 29.82 -19.40
N ALA A 425 57.71 30.29 -18.26
CA ALA A 425 57.79 31.72 -17.90
C ALA A 425 58.88 32.45 -18.69
N ASP A 426 59.73 31.71 -19.41
CA ASP A 426 60.53 32.20 -20.54
C ASP A 426 59.70 32.42 -21.82
N ALA A 427 58.42 32.04 -21.85
CA ALA A 427 57.60 31.97 -23.07
C ALA A 427 56.27 32.77 -23.05
N ALA A 428 56.08 33.73 -22.12
CA ALA A 428 55.07 34.81 -22.17
C ALA A 428 53.57 34.36 -22.08
N ARG A 429 52.78 34.74 -21.08
CA ARG A 429 52.11 36.03 -20.72
C ARG A 429 50.90 36.48 -21.60
N GLN A 430 49.69 36.24 -21.06
CA GLN A 430 48.45 37.10 -20.97
C GLN A 430 47.68 37.41 -22.28
N SER A 431 46.33 37.52 -22.40
CA SER A 431 45.17 37.86 -21.51
C SER A 431 43.80 37.59 -22.22
N ILE A 432 42.65 37.80 -21.53
CA ILE A 432 41.26 37.33 -21.83
C ILE A 432 40.27 38.45 -22.26
N SER A 433 39.29 38.11 -23.14
CA SER A 433 37.99 38.78 -23.44
C SER A 433 36.93 37.72 -23.89
N TYR A 434 35.62 37.96 -23.69
CA TYR A 434 34.52 36.99 -23.92
C TYR A 434 34.18 36.78 -25.41
N ILE A 435 34.45 35.59 -25.95
CA ILE A 435 34.39 35.27 -27.39
C ILE A 435 34.01 33.79 -27.57
N ASN A 436 33.08 33.46 -28.47
CA ASN A 436 33.00 32.10 -29.04
C ASN A 436 34.03 32.02 -30.16
N ASP A 437 34.99 31.10 -30.08
CA ASP A 437 35.85 30.78 -31.22
C ASP A 437 35.00 30.05 -32.28
N THR A 438 34.74 30.72 -33.40
CA THR A 438 34.07 30.16 -34.58
C THR A 438 34.73 28.87 -35.07
N LEU A 439 36.05 28.73 -34.90
CA LEU A 439 36.77 27.50 -35.19
C LEU A 439 36.38 26.35 -34.26
N THR A 440 36.09 26.60 -32.98
CA THR A 440 35.74 25.54 -32.02
C THR A 440 34.36 24.95 -32.31
N ALA A 441 33.36 25.79 -32.59
CA ALA A 441 32.01 25.34 -32.95
C ALA A 441 31.96 24.62 -34.32
N ALA A 442 32.81 25.05 -35.27
CA ALA A 442 32.96 24.46 -36.59
C ALA A 442 33.81 23.17 -36.60
N SER A 443 34.70 22.97 -35.62
CA SER A 443 35.65 21.84 -35.60
C SER A 443 35.35 20.80 -34.53
N ALA A 444 34.52 21.13 -33.53
CA ALA A 444 34.27 20.26 -32.39
C ALA A 444 32.93 20.53 -31.68
N THR A 445 32.49 19.58 -30.84
CA THR A 445 31.20 19.68 -30.14
C THR A 445 31.34 20.55 -28.89
N ALA A 446 30.51 21.59 -28.77
CA ALA A 446 30.55 22.56 -27.69
C ALA A 446 29.22 22.63 -26.92
N PHE A 447 29.34 22.91 -25.62
CA PHE A 447 28.22 23.19 -24.73
C PHE A 447 28.31 24.63 -24.25
N ILE A 448 27.23 25.38 -24.41
CA ILE A 448 27.21 26.83 -24.18
C ILE A 448 26.13 27.16 -23.14
N PRO A 449 26.48 27.74 -21.99
CA PRO A 449 25.50 28.21 -21.03
C PRO A 449 24.95 29.55 -21.52
N ILE A 450 23.65 29.76 -21.41
CA ILE A 450 22.98 31.00 -21.83
C ILE A 450 22.49 31.70 -20.56
N GLY A 451 23.03 32.88 -20.26
CA GLY A 451 22.67 33.68 -19.07
C GLY A 451 23.75 33.68 -17.98
N ALA A 452 23.38 33.96 -16.73
CA ALA A 452 24.30 34.17 -15.59
C ALA A 452 24.93 32.88 -15.04
N ALA A 453 25.07 31.85 -15.88
CA ALA A 453 25.67 30.57 -15.54
C ALA A 453 26.96 30.35 -16.34
N THR A 454 27.93 29.67 -15.73
CA THR A 454 29.16 29.21 -16.38
C THR A 454 29.32 27.72 -16.10
N PHE A 455 29.69 26.92 -17.10
CA PHE A 455 29.98 25.50 -16.86
C PHE A 455 31.29 25.33 -16.10
N ALA A 456 31.36 24.26 -15.31
CA ALA A 456 32.51 23.90 -14.50
C ALA A 456 33.53 23.09 -15.34
N GLY A 457 34.71 23.66 -15.60
CA GLY A 457 35.87 22.94 -16.15
C GLY A 457 36.14 23.11 -17.65
N GLU A 458 37.31 22.59 -18.07
CA GLU A 458 37.75 22.61 -19.47
C GLU A 458 36.97 21.56 -20.27
N LEU A 459 36.25 22.01 -21.31
CA LEU A 459 35.64 21.09 -22.25
C LEU A 459 36.77 20.38 -23.03
N ALA A 460 36.60 19.11 -23.38
CA ALA A 460 37.40 18.42 -24.39
C ALA A 460 36.52 18.18 -25.64
N PRO A 461 36.20 19.23 -26.43
CA PRO A 461 35.26 19.16 -27.55
C PRO A 461 35.55 18.04 -28.56
N ALA A 462 36.84 17.70 -28.75
CA ALA A 462 37.26 16.64 -29.64
C ALA A 462 36.90 15.23 -29.13
N ALA A 463 36.98 15.00 -27.81
CA ALA A 463 36.63 13.72 -27.20
C ALA A 463 35.11 13.47 -27.26
N VAL A 464 34.31 14.50 -27.01
CA VAL A 464 32.84 14.43 -27.14
C VAL A 464 32.45 14.17 -28.60
N ARG A 465 33.07 14.88 -29.56
CA ARG A 465 32.85 14.63 -31.00
C ARG A 465 33.19 13.19 -31.40
N ALA A 466 34.32 12.65 -30.93
CA ALA A 466 34.70 11.27 -31.21
C ALA A 466 33.69 10.26 -30.65
N ALA A 467 33.15 10.52 -29.46
CA ALA A 467 32.12 9.68 -28.84
C ALA A 467 30.79 9.71 -29.64
N ILE A 468 30.39 10.87 -30.17
CA ILE A 468 29.21 11.01 -31.05
C ILE A 468 29.39 10.16 -32.32
N ILE A 469 30.53 10.31 -33.00
CA ILE A 469 30.83 9.55 -34.23
C ILE A 469 30.83 8.03 -33.95
N ALA A 470 31.41 7.61 -32.81
CA ALA A 470 31.41 6.21 -32.40
C ALA A 470 30.01 5.67 -32.08
N ALA A 471 29.14 6.47 -31.45
CA ALA A 471 27.76 6.09 -31.17
C ALA A 471 26.94 5.92 -32.47
N ILE A 472 27.09 6.83 -33.42
CA ILE A 472 26.44 6.75 -34.74
C ILE A 472 26.94 5.53 -35.53
N GLY A 473 28.25 5.27 -35.51
CA GLY A 473 28.83 4.09 -36.15
C GLY A 473 28.23 2.78 -35.62
N ARG A 474 27.89 2.71 -34.32
CA ARG A 474 27.19 1.55 -33.74
C ARG A 474 25.74 1.44 -34.20
N LEU A 475 24.99 2.54 -34.18
CA LEU A 475 23.58 2.56 -34.59
C LEU A 475 23.40 2.27 -36.09
N ALA A 476 24.38 2.60 -36.92
CA ALA A 476 24.37 2.34 -38.36
C ALA A 476 24.62 0.87 -38.74
N THR A 477 25.00 0.00 -37.79
CA THR A 477 25.20 -1.43 -38.10
C THR A 477 23.88 -2.21 -38.14
N PRO A 478 23.62 -3.01 -39.18
CA PRO A 478 22.32 -3.68 -39.37
C PRO A 478 22.00 -4.75 -38.30
N ALA A 479 22.99 -5.21 -37.53
CA ALA A 479 22.80 -6.15 -36.42
C ALA A 479 22.35 -5.48 -35.11
N VAL A 480 22.45 -4.14 -35.01
CA VAL A 480 22.13 -3.34 -33.82
C VAL A 480 21.24 -2.15 -34.21
N ALA A 481 20.36 -2.30 -35.21
CA ALA A 481 19.35 -1.30 -35.55
C ALA A 481 18.38 -1.14 -34.38
N SER A 482 18.82 -0.39 -33.39
CA SER A 482 18.17 -0.12 -32.13
C SER A 482 17.43 1.19 -32.27
N THR A 483 16.15 1.21 -31.92
CA THR A 483 15.35 2.43 -31.79
C THR A 483 15.69 3.23 -30.54
N ASN A 484 16.66 2.79 -29.74
CA ASN A 484 16.94 3.35 -28.42
C ASN A 484 18.05 4.42 -28.50
N PRO A 485 17.92 5.51 -27.71
CA PRO A 485 18.95 6.53 -27.60
C PRO A 485 20.24 5.97 -26.98
N LEU A 486 21.40 6.52 -27.34
CA LEU A 486 22.69 6.20 -26.73
C LEU A 486 23.23 7.42 -25.98
N LEU A 487 23.62 7.24 -24.71
CA LEU A 487 24.33 8.26 -23.94
C LEU A 487 25.77 8.37 -24.42
N VAL A 488 26.24 9.60 -24.63
CA VAL A 488 27.55 9.89 -25.24
C VAL A 488 28.44 10.72 -24.34
N ALA A 489 27.86 11.58 -23.49
CA ALA A 489 28.60 12.35 -22.50
C ALA A 489 27.69 12.77 -21.34
N VAL A 490 28.24 12.94 -20.14
CA VAL A 490 27.56 13.56 -18.99
C VAL A 490 28.36 14.77 -18.56
N LEU A 491 27.68 15.90 -18.38
CA LEU A 491 28.25 17.19 -18.01
C LEU A 491 27.87 17.53 -16.58
N SER A 492 28.82 17.64 -15.67
CA SER A 492 28.50 18.19 -14.35
C SER A 492 28.24 19.70 -14.50
N ALA A 493 26.99 20.11 -14.27
CA ALA A 493 26.57 21.50 -14.40
C ALA A 493 26.35 22.09 -13.00
N VAL A 494 27.19 23.06 -12.61
CA VAL A 494 27.05 23.79 -11.35
C VAL A 494 26.28 25.07 -11.62
N TRP A 495 24.97 25.02 -11.40
CA TRP A 495 24.12 26.20 -11.51
C TRP A 495 24.18 27.02 -10.20
N PRO A 496 24.26 28.36 -10.25
CA PRO A 496 24.04 29.18 -9.07
C PRO A 496 22.73 28.79 -8.39
N SER A 497 22.74 28.68 -7.06
CA SER A 497 21.57 28.24 -6.27
C SER A 497 20.36 29.19 -6.40
N THR A 498 20.60 30.42 -6.86
CA THR A 498 19.57 31.42 -7.17
C THR A 498 18.87 31.21 -8.51
N LEU A 499 19.46 30.42 -9.42
CA LEU A 499 18.89 30.14 -10.74
C LEU A 499 17.85 29.02 -10.68
N GLY A 500 16.59 29.38 -10.90
CA GLY A 500 15.50 28.42 -11.05
C GLY A 500 15.68 27.53 -12.29
N TYR A 501 15.03 26.36 -12.32
CA TYR A 501 15.18 25.39 -13.42
C TYR A 501 14.86 25.99 -14.81
N ALA A 502 13.92 26.95 -14.89
CA ALA A 502 13.56 27.65 -16.12
C ALA A 502 14.60 28.71 -16.56
N GLU A 503 15.43 29.18 -15.65
CA GLU A 503 16.46 30.20 -15.89
C GLU A 503 17.79 29.57 -16.33
N ARG A 504 17.96 28.26 -16.10
CA ARG A 504 19.11 27.45 -16.55
C ARG A 504 19.02 27.16 -18.05
N ARG A 505 19.47 28.10 -18.89
CA ARG A 505 19.43 27.93 -20.35
C ARG A 505 20.78 27.43 -20.87
N TYR A 506 20.75 26.54 -21.86
CA TYR A 506 21.94 26.04 -22.52
C TYR A 506 21.67 25.73 -24.00
N LEU A 507 22.76 25.67 -24.76
CA LEU A 507 22.80 25.29 -26.17
C LEU A 507 23.87 24.21 -26.37
N ILE A 508 23.61 23.29 -27.29
CA ILE A 508 24.60 22.33 -27.78
C ILE A 508 24.88 22.66 -29.24
N SER A 509 26.16 22.78 -29.60
CA SER A 509 26.60 23.03 -30.97
C SER A 509 27.52 21.91 -31.42
N THR A 510 27.31 21.36 -32.62
CA THR A 510 28.22 20.35 -33.20
C THR A 510 28.38 20.58 -34.71
N PRO A 511 29.54 20.25 -35.30
CA PRO A 511 29.68 20.23 -36.77
C PRO A 511 28.71 19.21 -37.37
N LEU A 512 27.99 19.58 -38.42
CA LEU A 512 26.92 18.76 -39.01
C LEU A 512 27.47 17.43 -39.55
N SER A 513 28.68 17.44 -40.13
CA SER A 513 29.43 16.26 -40.54
C SER A 513 29.64 15.22 -39.44
N SER A 514 29.59 15.60 -38.16
CA SER A 514 29.71 14.65 -37.04
C SER A 514 28.50 13.72 -36.91
N LEU A 515 27.39 14.03 -37.60
CA LEU A 515 26.15 13.25 -37.60
C LEU A 515 26.00 12.33 -38.82
N ALA A 516 26.92 12.40 -39.78
CA ALA A 516 26.91 11.52 -40.94
C ALA A 516 27.42 10.12 -40.55
N PRO A 517 26.67 9.04 -40.81
CA PRO A 517 27.19 7.70 -40.61
C PRO A 517 28.33 7.40 -41.59
N PRO A 518 29.25 6.47 -41.28
CA PRO A 518 30.29 6.04 -42.21
C PRO A 518 29.69 5.58 -43.55
N GLY A 519 30.05 6.24 -44.66
CA GLY A 519 29.48 5.97 -45.99
C GLY A 519 28.08 6.55 -46.23
N GLY A 520 27.58 7.42 -45.33
CA GLY A 520 26.32 8.13 -45.44
C GLY A 520 26.34 9.32 -46.41
N PRO A 521 25.20 10.03 -46.56
CA PRO A 521 25.11 11.21 -47.42
C PRO A 521 25.99 12.36 -46.90
N ASP A 522 26.48 13.18 -47.82
CA ASP A 522 27.19 14.42 -47.50
C ASP A 522 26.19 15.48 -47.00
N LEU A 523 26.04 15.53 -45.67
CA LEU A 523 25.09 16.42 -45.00
C LEU A 523 25.46 17.90 -45.17
N ASP A 524 26.74 18.22 -45.32
CA ASP A 524 27.21 19.60 -45.46
C ASP A 524 26.78 20.17 -46.83
N THR A 525 26.95 19.38 -47.90
CA THR A 525 26.48 19.74 -49.26
C THR A 525 24.95 19.81 -49.33
N LEU A 526 24.24 18.91 -48.65
CA LEU A 526 22.78 18.94 -48.60
C LEU A 526 22.24 20.19 -47.88
N ALA A 527 22.93 20.67 -46.85
CA ALA A 527 22.53 21.85 -46.09
C ALA A 527 22.61 23.13 -46.92
N LEU A 528 23.59 23.24 -47.81
CA LEU A 528 23.75 24.40 -48.67
C LEU A 528 22.67 24.52 -49.76
N SER A 529 21.93 23.45 -50.04
CA SER A 529 20.98 23.37 -51.15
C SER A 529 19.52 23.16 -50.73
N SER A 530 19.25 22.95 -49.43
CA SER A 530 17.92 22.56 -48.92
C SER A 530 17.45 23.47 -47.79
N ALA A 531 16.15 23.78 -47.74
CA ALA A 531 15.54 24.55 -46.65
C ALA A 531 15.33 23.70 -45.37
N SER A 532 15.37 22.38 -45.50
CA SER A 532 15.32 21.41 -44.41
C SER A 532 15.98 20.09 -44.84
N ILE A 533 16.63 19.39 -43.91
CA ILE A 533 17.29 18.11 -44.17
C ILE A 533 16.72 17.06 -43.22
N ASP A 534 16.37 15.89 -43.75
CA ASP A 534 16.08 14.74 -42.91
C ASP A 534 17.38 14.10 -42.42
N LEU A 535 17.66 14.22 -41.11
CA LEU A 535 18.87 13.69 -40.52
C LEU A 535 18.63 12.24 -40.08
N PRO A 536 19.54 11.30 -40.40
CA PRO A 536 19.42 9.90 -39.98
C PRO A 536 19.58 9.73 -38.46
N TYR A 537 20.28 10.65 -37.81
CA TYR A 537 20.49 10.68 -36.36
C TYR A 537 20.41 12.12 -35.85
N LEU A 538 19.89 12.31 -34.64
CA LEU A 538 19.75 13.60 -33.97
C LEU A 538 20.51 13.62 -32.65
N LEU A 539 20.82 14.82 -32.16
CA LEU A 539 21.33 15.03 -30.79
C LEU A 539 20.22 15.49 -29.86
N ALA A 540 20.32 15.08 -28.59
CA ALA A 540 19.44 15.54 -27.53
C ALA A 540 20.21 15.76 -26.22
N GLY A 541 19.79 16.74 -25.43
CA GLY A 541 20.33 17.02 -24.09
C GLY A 541 19.29 16.81 -23.00
N SER A 542 19.64 16.13 -21.92
CA SER A 542 18.78 15.92 -20.74
C SER A 542 19.41 16.56 -19.50
N GLU A 543 18.65 17.29 -18.69
CA GLU A 543 19.14 17.80 -17.39
C GLU A 543 18.75 16.80 -16.29
N GLU A 544 19.74 16.35 -15.51
CA GLU A 544 19.60 15.42 -14.38
C GLU A 544 20.00 16.12 -13.07
N GLU A 545 19.75 15.52 -11.91
CA GLU A 545 20.01 16.14 -10.58
C GLU A 545 21.46 16.60 -10.38
N SER A 546 22.43 15.98 -11.07
CA SER A 546 23.86 16.27 -10.94
C SER A 546 24.55 16.76 -12.23
N GLY A 547 23.81 16.97 -13.33
CA GLY A 547 24.43 17.32 -14.62
C GLY A 547 23.51 17.42 -15.84
N ILE A 548 24.10 17.51 -17.04
CA ILE A 548 23.43 17.46 -18.34
C ILE A 548 23.96 16.25 -19.13
N GLY A 549 23.11 15.27 -19.41
CA GLY A 549 23.42 14.14 -20.30
C GLY A 549 23.27 14.52 -21.78
N LEU A 550 24.16 14.03 -22.63
CA LEU A 550 24.12 14.17 -24.10
C LEU A 550 23.85 12.82 -24.74
N TYR A 551 22.85 12.80 -25.62
CA TYR A 551 22.38 11.59 -26.29
C TYR A 551 22.42 11.72 -27.81
N VAL A 552 22.68 10.59 -28.48
CA VAL A 552 22.42 10.38 -29.90
C VAL A 552 21.15 9.55 -30.03
N VAL A 553 20.21 10.02 -30.84
CA VAL A 553 18.90 9.36 -31.05
C VAL A 553 18.67 9.08 -32.54
N PRO A 554 17.95 8.00 -32.90
CA PRO A 554 17.51 7.80 -34.28
C PRO A 554 16.72 9.01 -34.79
N GLY A 555 17.02 9.43 -36.02
CA GLY A 555 16.36 10.55 -36.70
C GLY A 555 15.18 10.10 -37.57
N GLY A 556 14.93 10.80 -38.67
CA GLY A 556 13.76 10.59 -39.55
C GLY A 556 12.74 11.74 -39.54
N LYS A 557 13.17 12.94 -39.15
CA LYS A 557 12.38 14.18 -39.23
C LYS A 557 13.21 15.30 -39.86
N PRO A 558 12.60 16.16 -40.71
CA PRO A 558 13.29 17.28 -41.33
C PRO A 558 13.68 18.34 -40.29
N VAL A 559 14.98 18.66 -40.22
CA VAL A 559 15.51 19.77 -39.43
C VAL A 559 15.69 20.98 -40.33
N ALA A 560 15.21 22.14 -39.88
CA ALA A 560 15.21 23.35 -40.68
C ALA A 560 16.62 23.94 -40.84
N VAL A 561 16.94 24.37 -42.07
CA VAL A 561 18.20 25.03 -42.40
C VAL A 561 18.01 26.54 -42.40
N ARG A 562 18.93 27.28 -41.76
CA ARG A 562 18.92 28.74 -41.66
C ARG A 562 20.30 29.29 -41.99
N ALA A 563 20.35 30.27 -42.87
CA ALA A 563 21.59 30.96 -43.21
C ALA A 563 21.86 32.09 -42.22
N ALA A 564 23.06 32.13 -41.65
CA ALA A 564 23.52 33.27 -40.87
C ALA A 564 24.00 34.39 -41.80
N THR A 565 23.68 35.64 -41.45
CA THR A 565 24.10 36.83 -42.18
C THR A 565 25.27 37.49 -41.48
N PHE A 566 26.29 37.90 -42.23
CA PHE A 566 27.42 38.65 -41.68
C PHE A 566 27.02 40.11 -41.41
N ASP A 567 27.14 40.55 -40.16
CA ASP A 567 27.00 41.94 -39.74
C ASP A 567 28.37 42.61 -39.87
N THR A 568 28.54 43.45 -40.89
CA THR A 568 29.80 44.13 -41.21
C THR A 568 30.18 45.20 -40.18
N GLU A 569 29.22 45.79 -39.46
CA GLU A 569 29.52 46.80 -38.42
C GLU A 569 30.03 46.15 -37.15
N ARG A 570 29.44 45.01 -36.77
CA ARG A 570 29.81 44.27 -35.55
C ARG A 570 30.87 43.20 -35.78
N GLN A 571 31.21 42.91 -37.04
CA GLN A 571 32.16 41.86 -37.43
C GLN A 571 31.76 40.46 -36.89
N VAL A 572 30.45 40.16 -36.84
CA VAL A 572 29.91 38.88 -36.35
C VAL A 572 28.88 38.31 -37.33
N TYR A 573 28.76 36.99 -37.41
CA TYR A 573 27.61 36.35 -38.06
C TYR A 573 26.42 36.40 -37.11
N SER A 574 25.23 36.72 -37.63
CA SER A 574 24.00 36.76 -36.84
C SER A 574 22.85 36.05 -37.53
N LEU A 575 21.93 35.49 -36.74
CA LEU A 575 20.68 34.93 -37.21
C LEU A 575 19.55 35.35 -36.26
N ALA A 576 18.57 36.08 -36.79
CA ALA A 576 17.34 36.38 -36.08
C ALA A 576 16.31 35.26 -36.33
N LEU A 577 15.75 34.74 -35.25
CA LEU A 577 14.64 33.80 -35.26
C LEU A 577 13.43 34.53 -34.70
N GLU A 578 12.25 34.27 -35.27
CA GLU A 578 11.03 35.05 -34.94
C GLU A 578 10.14 34.32 -33.91
N ASN A 579 10.24 33.00 -33.78
CA ASN A 579 9.36 32.18 -32.94
C ASN A 579 10.14 31.10 -32.15
N PRO A 580 10.48 31.33 -30.87
CA PRO A 580 10.48 32.60 -30.15
C PRO A 580 11.54 33.57 -30.70
N GLN A 581 11.30 34.88 -30.52
CA GLN A 581 12.20 35.92 -31.01
C GLN A 581 13.57 35.87 -30.31
N ARG A 582 14.64 35.56 -31.06
CA ARG A 582 16.01 35.52 -30.52
C ARG A 582 17.04 35.79 -31.61
N ILE A 583 18.18 36.37 -31.23
CA ILE A 583 19.30 36.63 -32.14
C ILE A 583 20.47 35.76 -31.69
N LEU A 584 20.94 34.89 -32.57
CA LEU A 584 22.14 34.09 -32.38
C LEU A 584 23.31 34.81 -33.04
N THR A 585 24.48 34.89 -32.38
CA THR A 585 25.67 35.55 -32.91
C THR A 585 26.93 34.69 -32.81
N TRP A 586 27.76 34.64 -33.86
CA TRP A 586 29.02 33.92 -33.92
C TRP A 586 30.17 34.86 -34.34
N THR A 587 31.29 34.84 -33.63
CA THR A 587 32.42 35.75 -33.89
C THR A 587 33.53 35.03 -34.70
N PRO A 588 33.81 35.45 -35.94
CA PRO A 588 34.92 34.93 -36.73
C PRO A 588 36.29 35.24 -36.08
N ALA A 589 37.21 34.27 -36.06
CA ALA A 589 38.59 34.49 -35.62
C ALA A 589 39.34 35.48 -36.54
N SER A 590 38.99 35.50 -37.82
CA SER A 590 39.38 36.51 -38.81
C SER A 590 38.13 36.93 -39.59
N PRO A 591 37.58 38.14 -39.38
CA PRO A 591 36.39 38.54 -40.09
C PRO A 591 36.67 38.74 -41.59
N PRO A 592 35.73 38.37 -42.48
CA PRO A 592 35.87 38.62 -43.92
C PRO A 592 36.09 40.11 -44.20
N GLY A 593 37.23 40.46 -44.81
CA GLY A 593 37.60 41.84 -45.16
C GLY A 593 38.45 42.61 -44.13
N GLY A 594 38.90 41.96 -43.04
CA GLY A 594 39.72 42.57 -41.97
C GLY A 594 41.22 42.75 -42.26
N ASP A 595 41.63 42.80 -43.53
CA ASP A 595 43.00 43.16 -43.89
C ASP A 595 43.13 44.68 -43.90
N GLU A 596 43.33 45.32 -42.73
CA GLU A 596 44.13 46.54 -42.60
C GLU A 596 44.34 46.94 -41.12
N GLY A 597 45.58 47.27 -40.79
CA GLY A 597 46.08 47.38 -39.41
C GLY A 597 45.44 48.46 -38.54
N SER A 598 45.50 48.28 -37.22
CA SER A 598 46.34 49.13 -36.36
C SER A 598 46.16 48.76 -34.89
N SER A 599 47.30 48.67 -34.21
CA SER A 599 47.43 48.56 -32.77
C SER A 599 47.00 49.86 -32.08
N THR A 600 46.57 49.76 -30.81
CA THR A 600 46.29 50.83 -29.83
C THR A 600 44.88 51.48 -29.82
N SER A 601 43.91 50.80 -29.18
CA SER A 601 43.04 51.40 -28.14
C SER A 601 42.08 50.35 -27.56
N LEU A 602 42.01 50.28 -26.23
CA LEU A 602 41.13 49.37 -25.49
C LEU A 602 39.67 49.80 -25.63
N PRO A 603 38.72 48.91 -25.96
CA PRO A 603 37.31 49.22 -25.81
C PRO A 603 36.94 49.34 -24.32
N PRO A 604 36.04 50.27 -23.94
CA PRO A 604 35.62 50.47 -22.55
C PRO A 604 34.72 49.32 -22.08
N ALA A 605 34.91 48.89 -20.83
CA ALA A 605 34.19 47.76 -20.23
C ALA A 605 32.79 48.12 -19.71
N PRO A 606 31.77 47.27 -19.92
CA PRO A 606 30.64 47.13 -19.01
C PRO A 606 30.86 45.94 -18.05
N PRO A 607 30.24 45.95 -16.86
CA PRO A 607 30.70 45.17 -15.71
C PRO A 607 29.98 43.82 -15.53
N GLY A 608 30.75 42.86 -15.00
CA GLY A 608 30.26 41.93 -13.98
C GLY A 608 29.88 40.51 -14.43
N THR A 609 30.87 39.62 -14.46
CA THR A 609 30.62 38.18 -14.24
C THR A 609 31.69 37.64 -13.31
N ILE A 610 31.27 37.13 -12.14
CA ILE A 610 32.15 36.48 -11.17
C ILE A 610 32.51 35.10 -11.72
N VAL A 611 33.82 34.85 -11.87
CA VAL A 611 34.37 33.55 -12.26
C VAL A 611 34.73 32.78 -10.98
N TYR A 612 34.06 31.66 -10.75
CA TYR A 612 34.47 30.68 -9.73
C TYR A 612 35.04 29.43 -10.41
N THR A 613 36.16 28.93 -9.87
CA THR A 613 36.98 27.85 -10.40
C THR A 613 36.69 26.52 -9.70
N GLY A 614 36.28 25.50 -10.46
CA GLY A 614 36.26 24.10 -10.02
C GLY A 614 35.74 23.13 -11.10
N SER A 615 36.64 22.25 -11.59
CA SER A 615 36.60 20.91 -12.26
C SER A 615 35.27 20.30 -12.79
N SER A 616 35.16 19.35 -13.77
CA SER A 616 35.96 18.75 -14.88
C SER A 616 35.07 17.71 -15.63
N LEU A 617 35.23 17.49 -16.95
CA LEU A 617 34.49 16.51 -17.78
C LEU A 617 34.87 15.03 -17.55
N ARG A 618 33.92 14.10 -17.73
CA ARG A 618 34.22 12.66 -17.96
C ARG A 618 33.40 12.10 -19.14
N PRO A 619 34.03 11.68 -20.25
CA PRO A 619 33.37 10.86 -21.26
C PRO A 619 32.87 9.57 -20.60
N VAL A 620 31.59 9.24 -20.79
CA VAL A 620 31.02 7.98 -20.29
C VAL A 620 31.01 6.99 -21.45
N SER A 621 31.45 5.76 -21.22
CA SER A 621 31.39 4.70 -22.22
C SER A 621 29.96 4.55 -22.74
N ASN A 622 29.83 4.30 -24.06
CA ASN A 622 28.59 4.25 -24.84
C ASN A 622 27.61 3.15 -24.33
N GLU A 623 27.01 3.34 -23.17
CA GLU A 623 26.06 2.42 -22.57
C GLU A 623 24.72 2.50 -23.30
N THR A 624 24.12 1.34 -23.56
CA THR A 624 22.77 1.25 -24.10
C THR A 624 21.81 1.50 -22.94
N GLU A 625 21.27 2.71 -22.83
CA GLU A 625 20.21 2.95 -21.86
C GLU A 625 18.90 2.34 -22.37
N GLY A 626 18.27 1.51 -21.52
CA GLY A 626 17.00 0.84 -21.82
C GLY A 626 15.78 1.76 -21.74
N TYR A 627 15.96 3.08 -21.79
CA TYR A 627 14.89 4.06 -21.61
C TYR A 627 14.94 5.13 -22.70
N PRO A 628 14.04 5.12 -23.70
CA PRO A 628 13.73 6.36 -24.39
C PRO A 628 12.91 7.24 -23.44
N ALA A 629 13.55 8.24 -22.82
CA ALA A 629 12.81 9.39 -22.32
C ALA A 629 12.21 10.09 -23.56
N LEU A 630 10.90 9.91 -23.76
CA LEU A 630 10.12 10.46 -24.88
C LEU A 630 10.24 12.00 -24.98
N ASP A 631 10.75 12.66 -23.95
CA ASP A 631 11.02 14.09 -23.87
C ASP A 631 12.27 14.55 -24.65
N LEU A 632 13.18 13.64 -25.02
CA LEU A 632 14.41 13.99 -25.76
C LEU A 632 14.15 14.50 -27.19
N LEU A 633 12.98 14.17 -27.77
CA LEU A 633 12.62 14.60 -29.13
C LEU A 633 11.99 16.00 -29.17
N ASP A 634 11.52 16.53 -28.04
CA ASP A 634 10.82 17.82 -27.91
C ASP A 634 11.75 19.03 -27.80
N GLN A 635 12.97 18.90 -28.31
CA GLN A 635 13.97 19.96 -28.38
C GLN A 635 13.99 20.61 -29.76
N GLU A 636 14.04 21.93 -29.78
CA GLU A 636 14.22 22.68 -31.02
C GLU A 636 15.63 22.46 -31.58
N ARG A 637 15.72 22.25 -32.88
CA ARG A 637 16.95 21.95 -33.60
C ARG A 637 17.03 22.78 -34.87
N LEU A 638 18.18 23.38 -35.13
CA LEU A 638 18.43 24.19 -36.31
C LEU A 638 19.78 23.85 -36.92
N ILE A 639 19.80 23.72 -38.24
CA ILE A 639 21.05 23.65 -39.01
C ILE A 639 21.39 25.07 -39.43
N ILE A 640 22.57 25.55 -39.05
CA ILE A 640 23.05 26.88 -39.38
C ILE A 640 24.10 26.75 -40.50
N THR A 641 23.84 27.42 -41.63
CA THR A 641 24.80 27.56 -42.72
C THR A 641 25.42 28.95 -42.71
N PHE A 642 26.68 29.03 -43.13
CA PHE A 642 27.42 30.28 -43.26
C PHE A 642 27.68 30.55 -44.75
N PRO A 643 27.87 31.82 -45.17
CA PRO A 643 28.27 32.15 -46.54
C PRO A 643 29.52 31.36 -46.96
N ILE A 644 29.63 30.92 -48.21
CA ILE A 644 30.71 30.02 -48.66
C ILE A 644 32.12 30.62 -48.46
N ASP A 645 32.21 31.95 -48.53
CA ASP A 645 33.41 32.77 -48.33
C ASP A 645 33.85 32.85 -46.86
N SER A 646 33.03 32.35 -45.92
CA SER A 646 33.36 32.32 -44.49
C SER A 646 34.38 31.25 -44.11
N GLY A 647 34.52 30.19 -44.93
CA GLY A 647 35.32 29.02 -44.60
C GLY A 647 34.76 28.15 -43.45
N LEU A 648 33.53 28.40 -43.00
CA LEU A 648 32.91 27.68 -41.89
C LEU A 648 31.94 26.59 -42.40
N PRO A 649 32.08 25.32 -41.95
CA PRO A 649 31.13 24.26 -42.26
C PRO A 649 29.79 24.47 -41.54
N PRO A 650 28.68 23.89 -42.05
CA PRO A 650 27.40 23.91 -41.37
C PRO A 650 27.46 23.27 -39.97
N ILE A 651 26.70 23.83 -39.03
CA ILE A 651 26.61 23.34 -37.65
C ILE A 651 25.17 22.98 -37.29
N LEU A 652 24.99 21.95 -36.45
CA LEU A 652 23.72 21.68 -35.78
C LEU A 652 23.71 22.37 -34.41
N VAL A 653 22.63 23.10 -34.16
CA VAL A 653 22.34 23.75 -32.89
C VAL A 653 21.11 23.10 -32.25
N VAL A 654 21.24 22.70 -30.98
CA VAL A 654 20.15 22.10 -30.17
C VAL A 654 19.89 22.95 -28.94
N PHE A 655 18.62 23.32 -28.72
CA PHE A 655 18.19 24.12 -27.58
C PHE A 655 17.65 23.23 -26.44
N LYS A 656 17.69 23.75 -25.20
CA LYS A 656 16.94 23.19 -24.07
C LYS A 656 15.45 23.08 -24.41
N SER A 657 14.76 22.05 -23.90
CA SER A 657 13.33 21.87 -24.18
C SER A 657 12.50 23.02 -23.58
N PRO A 658 11.60 23.65 -24.37
CA PRO A 658 10.69 24.67 -23.88
C PRO A 658 9.73 24.20 -22.77
N ARG A 659 9.54 22.88 -22.57
CA ARG A 659 8.76 22.32 -21.44
C ARG A 659 9.30 22.73 -20.08
N PHE A 660 10.56 23.13 -20.03
CA PHE A 660 11.22 23.54 -18.81
C PHE A 660 11.15 25.03 -18.55
N GLU A 661 10.61 25.79 -19.49
CA GLU A 661 10.43 27.23 -19.41
C GLU A 661 9.05 27.59 -18.86
N ALA A 662 8.93 28.79 -18.29
CA ALA A 662 7.65 29.29 -17.85
C ALA A 662 6.74 29.63 -19.04
N GLY A 663 5.44 29.47 -18.87
CA GLY A 663 4.48 29.86 -19.90
C GLY A 663 3.04 29.89 -19.37
N THR A 664 2.20 30.61 -20.12
CA THR A 664 0.78 30.76 -19.80
C THR A 664 -0.05 29.78 -20.62
N SER A 665 -0.96 29.07 -19.97
CA SER A 665 -1.87 28.16 -20.66
C SER A 665 -2.95 28.87 -21.46
N ILE A 666 -3.08 28.46 -22.71
CA ILE A 666 -4.02 29.00 -23.69
C ILE A 666 -4.81 27.85 -24.33
N GLY A 667 -5.78 28.17 -25.18
CA GLY A 667 -6.56 27.15 -25.89
C GLY A 667 -7.83 26.69 -25.17
N GLN A 668 -8.59 25.88 -25.89
CA GLN A 668 -9.90 25.37 -25.48
C GLN A 668 -9.84 23.84 -25.33
N GLY A 669 -10.54 23.31 -24.33
CA GLY A 669 -10.75 21.87 -24.19
C GLY A 669 -11.97 21.39 -24.97
N VAL A 670 -12.25 20.09 -24.90
CA VAL A 670 -13.37 19.43 -25.59
C VAL A 670 -14.38 18.93 -24.56
N GLN A 671 -15.67 18.96 -24.89
CA GLN A 671 -16.70 18.32 -24.05
C GLN A 671 -16.51 16.80 -24.11
N VAL A 672 -16.35 16.17 -22.95
CA VAL A 672 -16.06 14.74 -22.84
C VAL A 672 -17.18 14.00 -22.11
N THR A 673 -17.30 12.70 -22.36
CA THR A 673 -18.31 11.82 -21.76
C THR A 673 -17.70 10.96 -20.64
N GLU A 674 -18.52 10.12 -20.00
CA GLU A 674 -18.12 9.22 -18.91
C GLU A 674 -17.03 8.19 -19.28
N THR A 675 -16.70 8.05 -20.57
CA THR A 675 -15.64 7.16 -21.08
C THR A 675 -14.32 7.86 -21.42
N TRP A 676 -14.16 9.13 -21.03
CA TRP A 676 -12.97 9.94 -21.31
C TRP A 676 -11.63 9.25 -21.02
N ARG A 677 -11.47 8.64 -19.83
CA ARG A 677 -10.25 7.94 -19.43
C ARG A 677 -9.89 6.80 -20.40
N ALA A 678 -10.89 6.08 -20.92
CA ALA A 678 -10.68 4.98 -21.84
C ALA A 678 -10.20 5.46 -23.23
N GLN A 679 -10.52 6.69 -23.64
CA GLN A 679 -10.07 7.25 -24.92
C GLN A 679 -8.55 7.44 -24.99
N ALA A 680 -7.86 7.47 -23.84
CA ALA A 680 -6.41 7.59 -23.80
C ALA A 680 -5.69 6.34 -24.35
N ALA A 681 -6.39 5.21 -24.48
CA ALA A 681 -5.89 4.00 -25.14
C ALA A 681 -6.10 4.01 -26.67
N ASN A 682 -6.71 5.06 -27.24
CA ASN A 682 -6.85 5.22 -28.69
C ASN A 682 -5.64 5.96 -29.29
N ARG A 683 -5.33 5.74 -30.57
CA ARG A 683 -4.21 6.41 -31.27
C ARG A 683 -4.26 7.95 -31.27
N GLU A 684 -5.45 8.53 -31.18
CA GLU A 684 -5.65 9.98 -31.12
C GLU A 684 -5.46 10.57 -29.70
N GLY A 685 -5.49 9.71 -28.67
CA GLY A 685 -5.48 10.09 -27.26
C GLY A 685 -6.77 10.80 -26.81
N ALA A 686 -6.95 10.92 -25.49
CA ALA A 686 -8.07 11.64 -24.93
C ALA A 686 -7.81 13.16 -24.93
N PRO A 687 -8.75 14.00 -25.39
CA PRO A 687 -8.58 15.45 -25.36
C PRO A 687 -8.62 15.99 -23.93
N ILE A 688 -8.10 17.21 -23.73
CA ILE A 688 -8.26 17.93 -22.46
C ILE A 688 -9.75 18.28 -22.28
N PRO A 689 -10.39 17.87 -21.16
CA PRO A 689 -11.78 18.20 -20.89
C PRO A 689 -12.00 19.70 -20.79
N ALA A 690 -13.09 20.22 -21.39
CA ALA A 690 -13.39 21.64 -21.44
C ALA A 690 -13.43 22.29 -20.04
N GLN A 691 -14.07 21.65 -19.07
CA GLN A 691 -14.16 22.14 -17.70
C GLN A 691 -12.80 22.21 -17.00
N ILE A 692 -11.86 21.32 -17.35
CA ILE A 692 -10.49 21.39 -16.83
C ILE A 692 -9.70 22.47 -17.58
N ALA A 693 -9.91 22.60 -18.89
CA ALA A 693 -9.27 23.65 -19.67
C ALA A 693 -9.64 25.06 -19.19
N ASP A 694 -10.91 25.29 -18.82
CA ASP A 694 -11.37 26.56 -18.27
C ASP A 694 -10.70 26.91 -16.94
N LEU A 695 -10.43 25.93 -16.09
CA LEU A 695 -9.72 26.12 -14.82
C LEU A 695 -8.23 26.45 -15.00
N LEU A 696 -7.64 26.01 -16.12
CA LEU A 696 -6.22 26.19 -16.40
C LEU A 696 -5.97 27.39 -17.30
N ARG A 697 -6.94 27.88 -18.07
CA ARG A 697 -6.73 28.97 -19.03
C ARG A 697 -6.27 30.26 -18.35
N GLY A 698 -5.24 30.89 -18.90
CA GLY A 698 -4.67 32.14 -18.39
C GLY A 698 -3.80 31.98 -17.15
N VAL A 699 -3.53 30.75 -16.70
CA VAL A 699 -2.64 30.48 -15.57
C VAL A 699 -1.19 30.38 -16.07
N GLU A 700 -0.30 31.10 -15.43
CA GLU A 700 1.14 30.99 -15.68
C GLU A 700 1.74 29.84 -14.87
N PHE A 701 2.51 28.99 -15.54
CA PHE A 701 3.24 27.87 -14.92
C PHE A 701 4.73 28.07 -15.09
N ARG A 702 5.51 27.80 -14.04
CA ARG A 702 6.98 27.90 -14.06
C ARG A 702 7.68 26.86 -14.94
N ASN A 703 7.01 25.75 -15.24
CA ASN A 703 7.43 24.67 -16.12
C ASN A 703 6.26 23.68 -16.37
N PHE A 704 6.41 22.80 -17.34
CA PHE A 704 5.37 21.85 -17.75
C PHE A 704 5.01 20.83 -16.66
N ASP A 705 5.96 20.50 -15.76
CA ASP A 705 5.68 19.63 -14.62
C ASP A 705 4.77 20.31 -13.57
N ALA A 706 4.90 21.64 -13.37
CA ALA A 706 3.94 22.41 -12.59
C ALA A 706 2.54 22.41 -13.22
N PHE A 707 2.46 22.56 -14.55
CA PHE A 707 1.22 22.39 -15.30
C PHE A 707 0.62 20.99 -15.10
N ARG A 708 1.39 19.92 -15.35
CA ARG A 708 0.98 18.51 -15.19
C ARG A 708 0.42 18.24 -13.79
N ARG A 709 1.10 18.72 -12.74
CA ARG A 709 0.60 18.58 -11.36
C ARG A 709 -0.73 19.28 -11.14
N ARG A 710 -0.88 20.50 -11.66
CA ARG A 710 -2.13 21.27 -11.54
C ARG A 710 -3.26 20.61 -12.34
N PHE A 711 -2.97 20.10 -13.54
CA PHE A 711 -3.91 19.37 -14.37
C PHE A 711 -4.50 18.17 -13.62
N TRP A 712 -3.66 17.25 -13.12
CA TRP A 712 -4.15 16.05 -12.43
C TRP A 712 -4.88 16.36 -11.12
N LYS A 713 -4.46 17.39 -10.37
CA LYS A 713 -5.23 17.87 -9.21
C LYS A 713 -6.62 18.38 -9.60
N SER A 714 -6.72 19.08 -10.72
CA SER A 714 -8.00 19.61 -11.21
C SER A 714 -8.93 18.47 -11.65
N VAL A 715 -8.40 17.47 -12.37
CA VAL A 715 -9.15 16.27 -12.76
C VAL A 715 -9.67 15.50 -11.54
N ALA A 716 -8.84 15.31 -10.50
CA ALA A 716 -9.25 14.55 -9.31
C ALA A 716 -10.27 15.27 -8.41
N ASN A 717 -10.42 16.58 -8.58
CA ASN A 717 -11.38 17.41 -7.86
C ASN A 717 -12.65 17.68 -8.67
N ASP A 718 -12.69 17.29 -9.94
CA ASP A 718 -13.89 17.39 -10.77
C ASP A 718 -14.86 16.26 -10.42
N PRO A 719 -16.13 16.56 -10.08
CA PRO A 719 -17.10 15.56 -9.64
C PRO A 719 -17.40 14.47 -10.68
N GLU A 720 -17.31 14.77 -11.98
CA GLU A 720 -17.68 13.82 -13.04
C GLU A 720 -16.47 13.03 -13.54
N LEU A 721 -15.31 13.66 -13.68
CA LEU A 721 -14.09 12.98 -14.14
C LEU A 721 -13.48 12.10 -13.04
N SER A 722 -13.58 12.48 -11.76
CA SER A 722 -13.00 11.71 -10.65
C SER A 722 -13.61 10.31 -10.50
N LYS A 723 -14.87 10.12 -10.91
CA LYS A 723 -15.56 8.81 -10.90
C LYS A 723 -14.88 7.75 -11.77
N GLN A 724 -14.05 8.17 -12.74
CA GLN A 724 -13.37 7.27 -13.67
C GLN A 724 -12.05 6.68 -13.11
N PHE A 725 -11.64 7.08 -11.91
CA PHE A 725 -10.37 6.70 -11.28
C PHE A 725 -10.57 5.95 -9.97
N SER A 726 -9.62 5.08 -9.62
CA SER A 726 -9.62 4.38 -8.33
C SER A 726 -9.29 5.33 -7.18
N GLU A 727 -9.67 4.99 -5.94
CA GLU A 727 -9.34 5.83 -4.78
C GLU A 727 -7.82 5.99 -4.60
N ARG A 728 -7.05 4.94 -4.93
CA ARG A 728 -5.58 4.97 -4.92
C ARG A 728 -5.02 6.02 -5.88
N ASP A 729 -5.58 6.09 -7.08
CA ASP A 729 -5.21 7.09 -8.09
C ASP A 729 -5.64 8.50 -7.68
N LEU A 730 -6.85 8.65 -7.14
CA LEU A 730 -7.36 9.92 -6.65
C LEU A 730 -6.47 10.49 -5.54
N VAL A 731 -6.02 9.68 -4.59
CA VAL A 731 -5.06 10.11 -3.55
C VAL A 731 -3.74 10.59 -4.17
N ARG A 732 -3.21 9.83 -5.14
CA ARG A 732 -1.97 10.16 -5.86
C ARG A 732 -2.08 11.49 -6.63
N MET A 733 -3.20 11.71 -7.29
CA MET A 733 -3.51 12.93 -8.04
C MET A 733 -3.73 14.13 -7.10
N ARG A 734 -4.54 13.99 -6.05
CA ARG A 734 -4.87 15.09 -5.12
C ARG A 734 -3.68 15.56 -4.30
N LYS A 735 -2.92 14.63 -3.70
CA LYS A 735 -1.82 14.95 -2.79
C LYS A 735 -0.66 15.62 -3.53
N ASN A 736 -0.13 14.93 -4.53
CA ASN A 736 1.14 15.30 -5.17
C ASN A 736 0.96 15.85 -6.60
N GLY A 737 -0.23 15.75 -7.20
CA GLY A 737 -0.42 16.05 -8.63
C GLY A 737 0.25 15.00 -9.53
N ASN A 738 0.43 13.78 -9.02
CA ASN A 738 1.04 12.70 -9.78
C ASN A 738 0.01 12.13 -10.76
N ALA A 739 0.47 11.72 -11.94
CA ALA A 739 -0.39 11.05 -12.92
C ALA A 739 -0.93 9.72 -12.35
N PRO A 740 -2.19 9.37 -12.67
CA PRO A 740 -2.79 8.09 -12.28
C PRO A 740 -2.15 6.93 -13.04
N LEU A 741 -2.33 5.71 -12.52
CA LEU A 741 -1.86 4.49 -13.15
C LEU A 741 -2.74 4.11 -14.35
N VAL A 742 -2.11 3.55 -15.39
CA VAL A 742 -2.84 2.93 -16.51
C VAL A 742 -3.25 1.49 -16.14
N ASN A 743 -4.09 0.88 -16.97
CA ASN A 743 -4.39 -0.55 -16.84
C ASN A 743 -3.14 -1.38 -17.23
N ASP A 744 -3.02 -2.60 -16.71
CA ASP A 744 -1.82 -3.42 -16.93
C ASP A 744 -1.51 -3.67 -18.42
N GLU A 745 -2.54 -3.79 -19.26
CA GLU A 745 -2.42 -4.02 -20.72
C GLU A 745 -1.86 -2.81 -21.51
N ASP A 746 -1.89 -1.64 -20.88
CA ASP A 746 -1.48 -0.33 -21.40
C ASP A 746 -0.09 0.11 -20.90
N ILE A 747 0.50 -0.67 -19.99
CA ILE A 747 1.88 -0.48 -19.51
C ILE A 747 2.85 -0.76 -20.67
N TYR A 748 3.87 0.08 -20.78
CA TYR A 748 4.98 -0.14 -21.71
C TYR A 748 6.31 -0.13 -20.95
N MET A 749 6.93 -1.31 -20.85
CA MET A 749 8.14 -1.51 -20.03
C MET A 749 7.90 -1.05 -18.59
N SER A 750 8.65 -0.06 -18.12
CA SER A 750 8.54 0.54 -16.79
C SER A 750 7.57 1.73 -16.70
N GLN A 751 6.99 2.15 -17.82
CA GLN A 751 6.06 3.28 -17.87
C GLN A 751 4.65 2.80 -17.50
N MET A 752 4.20 3.18 -16.30
CA MET A 752 2.95 2.71 -15.69
C MET A 752 1.89 3.80 -15.48
N THR A 753 2.14 5.03 -15.91
CA THR A 753 1.24 6.18 -15.70
C THR A 753 0.85 6.85 -17.00
N PHE A 754 -0.33 7.48 -17.06
CA PHE A 754 -0.73 8.28 -18.21
C PHE A 754 0.26 9.41 -18.51
N ALA A 755 0.51 9.65 -19.79
CA ALA A 755 1.35 10.73 -20.29
C ALA A 755 0.50 11.86 -20.91
N ILE A 756 1.02 13.08 -20.86
CA ILE A 756 0.45 14.23 -21.59
C ILE A 756 1.30 14.45 -22.84
N HIS A 757 0.72 14.21 -24.00
CA HIS A 757 1.35 14.27 -25.31
C HIS A 757 0.98 15.55 -26.05
N HIS A 758 1.91 16.12 -26.82
CA HIS A 758 1.69 17.27 -27.69
C HIS A 758 1.40 16.78 -29.12
N VAL A 759 0.24 17.12 -29.66
CA VAL A 759 -0.21 16.67 -31.00
C VAL A 759 0.69 17.26 -32.09
N LEU A 760 0.87 18.58 -32.08
CA LEU A 760 1.94 19.27 -32.80
C LEU A 760 3.16 19.29 -31.88
N PRO A 761 4.27 18.61 -32.22
CA PRO A 761 5.45 18.56 -31.39
C PRO A 761 6.02 19.95 -31.11
N ILE A 762 6.58 20.15 -29.91
CA ILE A 762 7.18 21.43 -29.51
C ILE A 762 8.33 21.81 -30.43
N SER A 763 9.12 20.82 -30.87
CA SER A 763 10.21 21.00 -31.82
C SER A 763 9.76 21.49 -33.21
N GLU A 764 8.47 21.37 -33.52
CA GLU A 764 7.85 21.83 -34.77
C GLU A 764 7.02 23.11 -34.56
N GLY A 765 7.21 23.80 -33.43
CA GLY A 765 6.50 25.03 -33.09
C GLY A 765 5.17 24.82 -32.37
N GLY A 766 4.89 23.61 -31.90
CA GLY A 766 3.72 23.31 -31.08
C GLY A 766 3.73 24.08 -29.75
N GLY A 767 2.58 24.66 -29.40
CA GLY A 767 2.42 25.39 -28.13
C GLY A 767 2.56 24.44 -26.94
N VAL A 768 3.50 24.75 -26.03
CA VAL A 768 3.80 23.96 -24.81
C VAL A 768 2.62 23.91 -23.84
N TYR A 769 1.94 25.05 -23.65
CA TYR A 769 0.81 25.18 -22.74
C TYR A 769 -0.51 25.42 -23.49
N ASP A 770 -0.55 25.10 -24.79
CA ASP A 770 -1.79 25.15 -25.56
C ASP A 770 -2.61 23.89 -25.29
N LEU A 771 -3.68 24.05 -24.52
CA LEU A 771 -4.57 22.97 -24.10
C LEU A 771 -5.22 22.25 -25.29
N SER A 772 -5.38 22.92 -26.43
CA SER A 772 -5.90 22.29 -27.66
C SER A 772 -4.87 21.39 -28.33
N ASN A 773 -3.58 21.66 -28.09
CA ASN A 773 -2.44 20.88 -28.56
C ASN A 773 -2.10 19.68 -27.67
N LEU A 774 -2.78 19.48 -26.53
CA LEU A 774 -2.47 18.40 -25.59
C LEU A 774 -3.46 17.23 -25.67
N ARG A 775 -2.94 16.01 -25.50
CA ARG A 775 -3.72 14.76 -25.40
C ARG A 775 -3.23 13.90 -24.24
N ILE A 776 -4.13 13.19 -23.59
CA ILE A 776 -3.80 12.19 -22.57
C ILE A 776 -3.70 10.82 -23.26
N VAL A 777 -2.58 10.14 -23.09
CA VAL A 777 -2.31 8.86 -23.76
C VAL A 777 -1.76 7.83 -22.78
N THR A 778 -2.01 6.54 -23.05
CA THR A 778 -1.33 5.46 -22.35
C THR A 778 0.11 5.31 -22.82
N PRO A 779 1.04 4.81 -22.00
CA PRO A 779 2.42 4.57 -22.40
C PRO A 779 2.58 3.78 -23.69
N LYS A 780 1.77 2.73 -23.86
CA LYS A 780 1.78 1.89 -25.07
C LYS A 780 1.39 2.67 -26.32
N VAL A 781 0.28 3.42 -26.27
CA VAL A 781 -0.17 4.28 -27.37
C VAL A 781 0.86 5.38 -27.66
N HIS A 782 1.39 6.00 -26.62
CA HIS A 782 2.39 7.06 -26.74
C HIS A 782 3.63 6.55 -27.49
N ASN A 783 4.11 5.34 -27.16
CA ASN A 783 5.19 4.69 -27.89
C ASN A 783 4.82 4.45 -29.36
N THR A 784 3.62 3.95 -29.64
CA THR A 784 3.14 3.71 -31.02
C THR A 784 3.05 5.00 -31.84
N ILE A 785 2.67 6.13 -31.25
CA ILE A 785 2.63 7.44 -31.92
C ILE A 785 4.04 7.85 -32.39
N HIS A 786 5.06 7.64 -31.56
CA HIS A 786 6.43 8.08 -31.86
C HIS A 786 7.25 7.11 -32.69
N TYR A 787 7.01 5.80 -32.57
CA TYR A 787 7.88 4.77 -33.17
C TYR A 787 7.13 3.80 -34.09
N GLY A 788 5.81 3.94 -34.26
CA GLY A 788 4.97 3.02 -35.02
C GLY A 788 4.66 1.71 -34.27
N GLU A 789 3.89 0.83 -34.91
CA GLU A 789 3.74 -0.56 -34.45
C GLU A 789 5.01 -1.34 -34.80
N LYS A 790 5.62 -2.00 -33.81
CA LYS A 790 6.61 -3.03 -34.13
C LYS A 790 5.88 -4.16 -34.88
N PRO A 791 6.41 -4.65 -36.01
CA PRO A 791 5.82 -5.79 -36.72
C PRO A 791 5.79 -7.05 -35.86
#